data_AF-A0A7C2N6Q8-F1
#
_entry.id   AF-A0A7C2N6Q8-F1
#
_cell.length_a   1.000
_cell.length_b   1.000
_cell.length_c   1.000
_cell.angle_alpha   90.00
_cell.angle_beta   90.00
_cell.angle_gamma   90.00
#
_symmetry.space_group_name_H-M   'P 1'
#
loop_
_entity.id
_entity.type
_entity.pdbx_description
1 polymer ?
#
loop_
_entity_poly.entity_id
_entity_poly.type
_entity_poly.pdbx_seq_one_letter_code
_entity_poly.pdbx_strand_id
1 'polypeptide(L)'
;MIHVNPVVIREYSDLFGEKIVNGRRIIVEELIEELAREFSSEIDRVIRARREWLLRKESVRIKGAFPSWDEKFADADGNVRTYREILQGLIDNFLGRDSEHRWGLNQRTPVPGDLDPLRSGLEITGPWFPMSRAIHQINADVVSMMEDEEDASPAWFIPSGSQMRVAPVWEARRIVKRVLAGDIPSPYYERGKVYVVKKDRSRWPAMIHRLPGIHLLDFDVIVDGKPVPAIITSLVIYVLNNYGSLKSMGRSVCFYLPKIQTPWEALVVEKIFRRVEHKLGLRIGEMKVAMLYEEANAGRYLPVIFWIFRERLIKSNNGRWDYLGSLIEMYKDEAVFPDPQAITMTHPIMMVYQRYNALITLMAGIGRDGKLNAAPVGGMAAVMLYQPTDPYSRYIYNARALRAIWIDKLRERLTGLIFVPDGDIPRGVRITLDDILKGRVRGRLYDLFRQSWVATPEESYVSAGNKPLRADLEELQGMINRPVSFVKAGNIVIPSAESGLTDSERRLFQSLGLIDENGRITPWIIRRDMIDTPEKLLENPELWGGKDLWSALYEPPRGDITVEHAQHAFYMAANYGFQVLNGNLAAAIDDYELGQRFMNDLATYRIFVSWLWTLIRHRAMFTRAGSLKGPGLTELGVIPVVDRIRVEAGTAFTEELFERLWELHYEWTWAFYNEFDTLAARRIVERISPSKMEDRSVIESVKNILSRAYSSGPFRELSAREAAKEISEVIGGSVDEIEKIVIETAPRFDRSFAKAIMEILRKQLTSSLYIQHSSRVLFTLAPLDEKQREQVLDAIFSPREHVAKLIDEGKLSSEVLKFYDYIHDLR
;
A
#
# COMPACT_ATOMS: atom_id res chain seq x y z
N MET A 1 -26.92 -17.00 14.51
CA MET A 1 -26.87 -17.82 13.30
C MET A 1 -26.15 -17.03 12.22
N ILE A 2 -25.26 -17.66 11.45
CA ILE A 2 -24.63 -17.04 10.29
C ILE A 2 -25.63 -16.83 9.16
N HIS A 3 -25.54 -15.69 8.50
CA HIS A 3 -26.27 -15.34 7.29
C HIS A 3 -25.27 -14.81 6.26
N VAL A 4 -25.17 -15.50 5.13
CA VAL A 4 -24.38 -15.04 3.98
C VAL A 4 -25.34 -14.50 2.93
N ASN A 5 -24.97 -13.38 2.29
CA ASN A 5 -25.75 -12.78 1.22
C ASN A 5 -26.20 -13.86 0.20
N PRO A 6 -27.51 -14.05 -0.02
CA PRO A 6 -28.02 -15.10 -0.90
C PRO A 6 -27.51 -15.02 -2.35
N VAL A 7 -27.20 -13.82 -2.83
CA VAL A 7 -26.61 -13.59 -4.15
C VAL A 7 -25.19 -14.16 -4.19
N VAL A 8 -24.40 -13.91 -3.13
CA VAL A 8 -23.04 -14.44 -2.98
C VAL A 8 -23.06 -15.96 -2.92
N ILE A 9 -23.94 -16.56 -2.10
CA ILE A 9 -24.08 -18.03 -2.03
C ILE A 9 -24.45 -18.61 -3.39
N ARG A 10 -25.39 -18.01 -4.12
CA ARG A 10 -25.81 -18.51 -5.42
C ARG A 10 -24.70 -18.44 -6.47
N GLU A 11 -23.90 -17.37 -6.48
CA GLU A 11 -22.91 -17.09 -7.53
C GLU A 11 -21.52 -17.64 -7.23
N TYR A 12 -21.21 -17.89 -5.96
CA TYR A 12 -19.92 -18.35 -5.46
C TYR A 12 -20.05 -19.53 -4.49
N SER A 13 -21.09 -20.35 -4.66
CA SER A 13 -21.35 -21.55 -3.82
C SER A 13 -20.12 -22.46 -3.69
N ASP A 14 -19.23 -22.46 -4.69
CA ASP A 14 -18.02 -23.26 -4.69
C ASP A 14 -16.99 -22.80 -3.63
N LEU A 15 -17.05 -21.56 -3.14
CA LEU A 15 -16.22 -21.06 -2.03
C LEU A 15 -16.73 -21.49 -0.64
N PHE A 16 -17.98 -21.93 -0.56
CA PHE A 16 -18.70 -22.25 0.68
C PHE A 16 -18.95 -23.76 0.83
N GLY A 17 -19.66 -24.14 1.89
CA GLY A 17 -20.06 -25.51 2.17
C GLY A 17 -18.93 -26.38 2.73
N GLU A 18 -19.13 -27.69 2.63
CA GLU A 18 -18.20 -28.69 3.17
C GLU A 18 -16.88 -28.75 2.36
N LYS A 19 -15.76 -28.72 3.08
CA LYS A 19 -14.40 -28.90 2.56
C LYS A 19 -13.68 -30.00 3.33
N ILE A 20 -12.80 -30.72 2.63
CA ILE A 20 -11.89 -31.69 3.25
C ILE A 20 -10.48 -31.09 3.23
N VAL A 21 -9.95 -30.80 4.42
CA VAL A 21 -8.62 -30.20 4.59
C VAL A 21 -7.85 -31.04 5.59
N ASN A 22 -6.67 -31.52 5.19
CA ASN A 22 -5.81 -32.36 6.03
C ASN A 22 -6.56 -33.56 6.65
N GLY A 23 -7.41 -34.21 5.84
CA GLY A 23 -8.23 -35.36 6.26
C GLY A 23 -9.41 -35.01 7.17
N ARG A 24 -9.66 -33.73 7.47
CA ARG A 24 -10.77 -33.28 8.31
C ARG A 24 -11.86 -32.61 7.49
N ARG A 25 -13.11 -32.93 7.83
CA ARG A 25 -14.31 -32.35 7.23
C ARG A 25 -14.70 -31.09 7.99
N ILE A 26 -14.71 -29.94 7.31
CA ILE A 26 -15.03 -28.64 7.88
C ILE A 26 -16.05 -27.94 6.98
N ILE A 27 -17.07 -27.32 7.56
CA ILE A 27 -18.01 -26.47 6.83
C ILE A 27 -17.54 -25.02 6.98
N VAL A 28 -17.38 -24.32 5.85
CA VAL A 28 -16.81 -22.96 5.79
C VAL A 28 -17.58 -22.01 6.70
N GLU A 29 -18.91 -22.00 6.56
CA GLU A 29 -19.83 -21.13 7.27
C GLU A 29 -19.81 -21.37 8.78
N GLU A 30 -19.76 -22.64 9.21
CA GLU A 30 -19.72 -23.00 10.64
C GLU A 30 -18.42 -22.53 11.29
N LEU A 31 -17.27 -22.67 10.59
CA LEU A 31 -16.00 -22.19 11.11
C LEU A 31 -15.96 -20.66 11.17
N ILE A 32 -16.51 -19.96 10.17
CA ILE A 32 -16.66 -18.50 10.23
C ILE A 32 -17.54 -18.10 11.42
N GLU A 33 -18.68 -18.76 11.62
CA GLU A 33 -19.60 -18.47 12.73
C GLU A 33 -18.92 -18.68 14.09
N GLU A 34 -18.20 -19.79 14.26
CA GLU A 34 -17.45 -20.10 15.49
C GLU A 34 -16.41 -19.01 15.79
N LEU A 35 -15.55 -18.69 14.81
CA LEU A 35 -14.50 -17.69 14.98
C LEU A 35 -15.09 -16.29 15.22
N ALA A 36 -16.16 -15.93 14.51
CA ALA A 36 -16.83 -14.65 14.70
C ALA A 36 -17.39 -14.51 16.12
N ARG A 37 -18.07 -15.54 16.63
CA ARG A 37 -18.60 -15.54 18.00
C ARG A 37 -17.50 -15.45 19.05
N GLU A 38 -16.37 -16.09 18.80
CA GLU A 38 -15.28 -16.09 19.76
C GLU A 38 -14.49 -14.78 19.77
N PHE A 39 -14.17 -14.23 18.59
CA PHE A 39 -13.16 -13.19 18.47
C PHE A 39 -13.72 -11.79 18.17
N SER A 40 -14.95 -11.63 17.67
CA SER A 40 -15.43 -10.30 17.24
C SER A 40 -15.44 -9.28 18.37
N SER A 41 -15.86 -9.67 19.58
CA SER A 41 -15.83 -8.76 20.74
C SER A 41 -14.41 -8.40 21.17
N GLU A 42 -13.45 -9.31 21.02
CA GLU A 42 -12.05 -9.03 21.34
C GLU A 42 -11.45 -8.08 20.29
N ILE A 43 -11.78 -8.27 19.01
CA ILE A 43 -11.44 -7.38 17.90
C ILE A 43 -11.98 -5.97 18.13
N ASP A 44 -13.29 -5.84 18.38
CA ASP A 44 -13.94 -4.55 18.62
C ASP A 44 -13.28 -3.81 19.80
N ARG A 45 -12.95 -4.54 20.87
CA ARG A 45 -12.26 -3.98 22.03
C ARG A 45 -10.87 -3.42 21.68
N VAL A 46 -10.05 -4.15 20.93
CA VAL A 46 -8.68 -3.68 20.60
C VAL A 46 -8.69 -2.56 19.57
N ILE A 47 -9.65 -2.56 18.63
CA ILE A 47 -9.86 -1.48 17.67
C ILE A 47 -10.35 -0.20 18.36
N ARG A 48 -11.27 -0.33 19.32
CA ARG A 48 -11.70 0.81 20.15
C ARG A 48 -10.54 1.37 20.98
N ALA A 49 -9.73 0.51 21.60
CA ALA A 49 -8.56 0.94 22.37
C ALA A 49 -7.53 1.68 21.50
N ARG A 50 -7.32 1.26 20.25
CA ARG A 50 -6.51 1.97 19.26
C ARG A 50 -7.05 3.39 19.02
N ARG A 51 -8.36 3.52 18.80
CA ARG A 51 -9.03 4.82 18.60
C ARG A 51 -8.93 5.72 19.83
N GLU A 52 -9.20 5.17 21.01
CA GLU A 52 -9.08 5.88 22.28
C GLU A 52 -7.66 6.41 22.50
N TRP A 53 -6.64 5.59 22.21
CA TRP A 53 -5.24 6.01 22.26
C TRP A 53 -4.94 7.16 21.31
N LEU A 54 -5.43 7.13 20.07
CA LEU A 54 -5.23 8.20 19.10
C LEU A 54 -5.87 9.53 19.53
N LEU A 55 -7.01 9.45 20.24
CA LEU A 55 -7.76 10.62 20.73
C LEU A 55 -7.23 11.24 22.03
N ARG A 56 -6.31 10.56 22.73
CA ARG A 56 -5.63 11.07 23.92
C ARG A 56 -4.94 12.40 23.65
N LYS A 57 -5.06 13.32 24.62
CA LYS A 57 -4.58 14.72 24.54
C LYS A 57 -3.18 14.91 25.11
N GLU A 58 -2.65 13.89 25.78
CA GLU A 58 -1.26 13.83 26.20
C GLU A 58 -0.33 13.94 24.99
N SER A 59 0.84 14.55 25.23
CA SER A 59 1.82 14.74 24.16
C SER A 59 2.24 13.41 23.53
N VAL A 60 2.61 13.41 22.25
CA VAL A 60 3.08 12.20 21.55
C VAL A 60 4.28 11.58 22.27
N ARG A 61 5.15 12.40 22.88
CA ARG A 61 6.26 11.92 23.72
C ARG A 61 5.80 11.05 24.89
N ILE A 62 4.63 11.33 25.47
CA ILE A 62 4.06 10.58 26.58
C ILE A 62 3.19 9.43 26.06
N LYS A 63 2.15 9.73 25.27
CA LYS A 63 1.21 8.68 24.81
C LYS A 63 1.87 7.68 23.86
N GLY A 64 2.90 8.08 23.13
CA GLY A 64 3.67 7.29 22.18
C GLY A 64 5.00 6.74 22.72
N ALA A 65 5.30 6.88 24.01
CA ALA A 65 6.54 6.38 24.62
C ALA A 65 6.70 4.85 24.46
N PHE A 66 7.92 4.31 24.55
CA PHE A 66 8.06 2.84 24.68
C PHE A 66 7.33 2.33 25.95
N PRO A 67 6.89 1.06 25.97
CA PRO A 67 6.35 0.42 27.18
C PRO A 67 7.30 0.55 28.36
N SER A 68 6.74 0.61 29.57
CA SER A 68 7.59 0.55 30.77
C SER A 68 8.25 -0.82 30.89
N TRP A 69 9.43 -0.89 31.50
CA TRP A 69 10.19 -2.14 31.60
C TRP A 69 9.42 -3.29 32.24
N ASP A 70 8.59 -2.99 33.24
CA ASP A 70 7.77 -3.95 33.99
C ASP A 70 6.39 -4.21 33.37
N GLU A 71 6.05 -3.52 32.27
CA GLU A 71 4.80 -3.75 31.55
C GLU A 71 4.76 -5.17 31.01
N LYS A 72 3.65 -5.86 31.25
CA LYS A 72 3.51 -7.30 30.97
C LYS A 72 2.69 -7.56 29.73
N PHE A 73 3.18 -8.48 28.91
CA PHE A 73 2.49 -8.94 27.69
C PHE A 73 2.31 -10.45 27.75
N ALA A 74 1.16 -10.90 27.24
CA ALA A 74 0.83 -12.31 27.12
C ALA A 74 0.92 -12.78 25.67
N ASP A 75 1.37 -14.02 25.46
CA ASP A 75 1.24 -14.70 24.16
C ASP A 75 0.00 -15.60 24.11
N ALA A 76 -0.20 -16.27 22.99
CA ALA A 76 -1.33 -17.18 22.79
C ALA A 76 -1.23 -18.51 23.56
N ASP A 77 -0.10 -18.81 24.19
CA ASP A 77 0.07 -19.95 25.11
C ASP A 77 -0.24 -19.55 26.57
N GLY A 78 -0.49 -18.26 26.84
CA GLY A 78 -0.73 -17.73 28.18
C GLY A 78 0.55 -17.41 28.95
N ASN A 79 1.73 -17.51 28.33
CA ASN A 79 2.97 -17.07 28.97
C ASN A 79 2.93 -15.56 29.11
N VAL A 80 3.39 -15.06 30.26
CA VAL A 80 3.48 -13.63 30.53
C VAL A 80 4.93 -13.25 30.72
N ARG A 81 5.38 -12.21 30.01
CA ARG A 81 6.73 -11.65 30.14
C ARG A 81 6.66 -10.13 30.21
N THR A 82 7.61 -9.52 30.92
CA THR A 82 7.77 -8.07 30.91
C THR A 82 8.37 -7.59 29.59
N TYR A 83 8.19 -6.31 29.26
CA TYR A 83 8.84 -5.70 28.09
C TYR A 83 10.35 -5.91 28.10
N ARG A 84 10.96 -5.76 29.29
CA ARG A 84 12.39 -5.96 29.49
C ARG A 84 12.83 -7.39 29.22
N GLU A 85 12.09 -8.38 29.69
CA GLU A 85 12.39 -9.81 29.44
C GLU A 85 12.26 -10.17 27.96
N ILE A 86 11.26 -9.62 27.26
CA ILE A 86 11.09 -9.84 25.82
C ILE A 86 12.28 -9.26 25.05
N LEU A 87 12.68 -8.02 25.35
CA LEU A 87 13.84 -7.40 24.71
C LEU A 87 15.16 -8.12 25.05
N GLN A 88 15.36 -8.50 26.31
CA GLN A 88 16.54 -9.26 26.71
C GLN A 88 16.59 -10.60 25.98
N GLY A 89 15.47 -11.31 25.87
CA GLY A 89 15.40 -12.57 25.13
C GLY A 89 15.70 -12.45 23.64
N LEU A 90 15.33 -11.32 23.02
CA LEU A 90 15.67 -10.99 21.63
C LEU A 90 17.18 -10.76 21.46
N ILE A 91 17.76 -9.97 22.37
CA ILE A 91 19.20 -9.68 22.43
C ILE A 91 19.99 -10.98 22.63
N ASP A 92 19.57 -11.81 23.57
CA ASP A 92 20.23 -13.09 23.87
C ASP A 92 20.18 -14.03 22.65
N ASN A 93 19.09 -14.02 21.89
CA ASN A 93 19.01 -14.79 20.64
C ASN A 93 20.05 -14.33 19.62
N PHE A 94 20.16 -13.01 19.42
CA PHE A 94 21.13 -12.43 18.48
C PHE A 94 22.57 -12.66 18.89
N LEU A 95 22.87 -12.52 20.18
CA LEU A 95 24.22 -12.71 20.73
C LEU A 95 24.57 -14.19 20.97
N GLY A 96 23.64 -15.11 20.73
CA GLY A 96 23.83 -16.54 20.92
C GLY A 96 23.96 -16.96 22.39
N ARG A 97 23.48 -16.14 23.33
CA ARG A 97 23.48 -16.43 24.78
C ARG A 97 22.33 -17.38 25.09
N ASP A 98 22.59 -18.44 25.84
CA ASP A 98 21.51 -19.31 26.33
C ASP A 98 20.96 -18.74 27.64
N SER A 99 19.67 -18.40 27.64
CA SER A 99 18.96 -17.81 28.78
C SER A 99 17.50 -18.27 28.77
N GLU A 100 16.83 -18.20 29.92
CA GLU A 100 15.41 -18.55 30.04
C GLU A 100 14.49 -17.62 29.20
N HIS A 101 14.96 -16.40 28.94
CA HIS A 101 14.21 -15.41 28.17
C HIS A 101 14.43 -15.55 26.67
N ARG A 102 15.52 -16.20 26.21
CA ARG A 102 15.84 -16.32 24.78
C ARG A 102 14.64 -16.78 23.96
N TRP A 103 14.35 -16.06 22.89
CA TRP A 103 13.33 -16.45 21.92
C TRP A 103 13.75 -16.05 20.51
N GLY A 104 13.26 -16.77 19.51
CA GLY A 104 13.50 -16.48 18.10
C GLY A 104 12.37 -17.00 17.24
N LEU A 105 12.38 -16.62 15.96
CA LEU A 105 11.31 -16.94 15.02
C LEU A 105 11.44 -18.37 14.48
N ASN A 106 10.29 -19.02 14.30
CA ASN A 106 10.09 -20.33 13.67
C ASN A 106 10.92 -21.46 14.30
N GLN A 107 11.08 -21.45 15.64
CA GLN A 107 11.85 -22.49 16.35
C GLN A 107 11.14 -23.85 16.37
N ARG A 108 9.80 -23.88 16.46
CA ARG A 108 9.03 -25.14 16.51
C ARG A 108 8.67 -25.65 15.11
N THR A 109 8.24 -24.74 14.23
CA THR A 109 7.82 -25.07 12.86
C THR A 109 8.72 -24.34 11.87
N PRO A 110 9.64 -25.03 11.17
CA PRO A 110 10.61 -24.42 10.27
C PRO A 110 9.96 -23.62 9.12
N VAL A 111 10.74 -22.71 8.54
CA VAL A 111 10.34 -21.99 7.33
C VAL A 111 10.46 -22.90 6.11
N PRO A 112 9.38 -23.11 5.33
CA PRO A 112 9.44 -23.91 4.11
C PRO A 112 10.32 -23.25 3.03
N GLY A 113 10.97 -24.06 2.19
CA GLY A 113 11.95 -23.56 1.21
C GLY A 113 11.36 -22.67 0.09
N ASP A 114 10.06 -22.75 -0.20
CA ASP A 114 9.39 -21.84 -1.14
C ASP A 114 9.22 -20.42 -0.58
N LEU A 115 9.31 -20.27 0.75
CA LEU A 115 9.23 -19.02 1.50
C LEU A 115 10.57 -18.59 2.10
N ASP A 116 11.69 -19.07 1.55
CA ASP A 116 13.03 -18.68 1.99
C ASP A 116 13.13 -17.14 2.10
N PRO A 117 13.37 -16.59 3.30
CA PRO A 117 13.38 -15.16 3.53
C PRO A 117 14.54 -14.44 2.82
N LEU A 118 15.58 -15.16 2.38
CA LEU A 118 16.73 -14.60 1.67
C LEU A 118 16.71 -14.82 0.16
N ARG A 119 15.67 -15.50 -0.37
CA ARG A 119 15.49 -15.66 -1.82
C ARG A 119 15.48 -14.28 -2.48
N SER A 120 16.28 -14.07 -3.51
CA SER A 120 16.47 -12.71 -4.06
C SER A 120 15.55 -12.35 -5.20
N GLY A 121 14.90 -11.20 -5.08
CA GLY A 121 14.14 -10.57 -6.14
C GLY A 121 12.91 -9.85 -5.63
N LEU A 122 12.14 -9.32 -6.58
CA LEU A 122 10.95 -8.54 -6.28
C LEU A 122 9.77 -9.41 -5.87
N GLU A 123 8.87 -8.86 -5.08
CA GLU A 123 7.52 -9.34 -4.80
C GLU A 123 6.54 -8.44 -5.54
N ILE A 124 5.66 -9.00 -6.37
CA ILE A 124 4.62 -8.22 -7.05
C ILE A 124 3.33 -8.23 -6.23
N THR A 125 2.62 -7.10 -6.20
CA THR A 125 1.35 -6.95 -5.51
C THR A 125 0.27 -6.37 -6.43
N GLY A 126 -0.97 -6.78 -6.18
CA GLY A 126 -2.16 -6.18 -6.76
C GLY A 126 -3.35 -7.15 -6.79
N PRO A 127 -4.53 -6.66 -7.18
CA PRO A 127 -5.75 -7.46 -7.23
C PRO A 127 -5.62 -8.59 -8.27
N TRP A 128 -6.30 -9.71 -8.03
CA TRP A 128 -6.43 -10.79 -9.02
C TRP A 128 -7.74 -10.76 -9.82
N PHE A 129 -8.59 -9.76 -9.57
CA PHE A 129 -9.75 -9.48 -10.41
C PHE A 129 -9.49 -8.31 -11.36
N PRO A 130 -9.72 -8.48 -12.69
CA PRO A 130 -10.06 -9.73 -13.37
C PRO A 130 -8.84 -10.65 -13.59
N MET A 131 -9.07 -11.88 -14.08
CA MET A 131 -8.05 -12.96 -14.15
C MET A 131 -6.79 -12.59 -14.94
N SER A 132 -6.87 -11.64 -15.87
CA SER A 132 -5.69 -11.10 -16.57
C SER A 132 -4.63 -10.58 -15.60
N ARG A 133 -5.03 -10.01 -14.46
CA ARG A 133 -4.14 -9.53 -13.40
C ARG A 133 -3.34 -10.66 -12.76
N ALA A 134 -4.00 -11.78 -12.44
CA ALA A 134 -3.33 -12.97 -11.93
C ALA A 134 -2.33 -13.53 -12.96
N ILE A 135 -2.71 -13.63 -14.23
CA ILE A 135 -1.81 -14.10 -15.31
C ILE A 135 -0.57 -13.21 -15.45
N HIS A 136 -0.75 -11.87 -15.35
CA HIS A 136 0.38 -10.94 -15.38
C HIS A 136 1.35 -11.16 -14.21
N GLN A 137 0.84 -11.30 -12.99
CA GLN A 137 1.67 -11.54 -11.81
C GLN A 137 2.40 -12.90 -11.87
N ILE A 138 1.72 -13.96 -12.30
CA ILE A 138 2.34 -15.29 -12.52
C ILE A 138 3.51 -15.20 -13.52
N ASN A 139 3.31 -14.43 -14.60
CA ASN A 139 4.29 -14.28 -15.66
C ASN A 139 5.47 -13.37 -15.27
N ALA A 140 5.31 -12.46 -14.30
CA ALA A 140 6.38 -11.56 -13.87
C ALA A 140 7.57 -12.31 -13.27
N ASP A 141 8.79 -11.84 -13.51
CA ASP A 141 10.02 -12.42 -12.96
C ASP A 141 10.21 -12.01 -11.49
N VAL A 142 9.39 -12.56 -10.60
CA VAL A 142 9.32 -12.21 -9.18
C VAL A 142 9.44 -13.45 -8.29
N VAL A 143 9.86 -13.27 -7.05
CA VAL A 143 10.02 -14.38 -6.08
C VAL A 143 8.69 -14.75 -5.43
N SER A 144 7.80 -13.78 -5.27
CA SER A 144 6.44 -13.95 -4.80
C SER A 144 5.45 -13.05 -5.52
N MET A 145 4.20 -13.48 -5.49
CA MET A 145 3.02 -12.74 -5.92
C MET A 145 2.09 -12.59 -4.72
N MET A 146 1.57 -11.38 -4.55
CA MET A 146 0.67 -11.00 -3.48
C MET A 146 -0.66 -10.60 -4.07
N GLU A 147 -1.62 -11.54 -4.01
CA GLU A 147 -3.02 -11.16 -4.13
C GLU A 147 -3.43 -10.41 -2.87
N ASP A 148 -4.29 -9.43 -3.07
CA ASP A 148 -4.53 -8.39 -2.11
C ASP A 148 -6.01 -8.14 -1.90
N GLU A 149 -6.52 -8.46 -0.70
CA GLU A 149 -7.86 -8.09 -0.23
C GLU A 149 -7.86 -6.85 0.69
N GLU A 150 -6.76 -6.09 0.71
CA GLU A 150 -6.60 -4.88 1.50
C GLU A 150 -6.46 -3.64 0.62
N ASP A 151 -5.40 -2.83 0.65
CA ASP A 151 -5.41 -1.48 0.07
C ASP A 151 -5.60 -1.38 -1.46
N ALA A 152 -5.19 -2.39 -2.24
CA ALA A 152 -5.37 -2.42 -3.69
C ALA A 152 -6.62 -3.22 -4.13
N SER A 153 -7.32 -3.88 -3.21
CA SER A 153 -8.64 -4.48 -3.42
C SER A 153 -9.51 -4.59 -2.15
N PRO A 154 -9.84 -3.47 -1.49
CA PRO A 154 -10.71 -3.44 -0.31
C PRO A 154 -12.15 -3.61 -0.79
N ALA A 155 -12.53 -4.85 -1.08
CA ALA A 155 -13.53 -5.09 -2.11
C ALA A 155 -14.89 -5.50 -1.55
N TRP A 156 -15.28 -5.01 -0.37
CA TRP A 156 -16.63 -5.18 0.22
C TRP A 156 -17.56 -4.00 -0.05
N PHE A 157 -17.47 -3.38 -1.22
CA PHE A 157 -18.46 -2.39 -1.65
C PHE A 157 -18.77 -2.53 -3.14
N ILE A 158 -19.94 -2.03 -3.51
CA ILE A 158 -20.45 -2.02 -4.87
C ILE A 158 -20.66 -0.55 -5.24
N PRO A 159 -19.98 -0.01 -6.27
CA PRO A 159 -20.24 1.36 -6.69
C PRO A 159 -21.69 1.55 -7.13
N SER A 160 -22.31 2.66 -6.72
CA SER A 160 -23.66 3.01 -7.12
C SER A 160 -23.77 3.09 -8.65
N GLY A 161 -24.77 2.43 -9.23
CA GLY A 161 -24.97 2.40 -10.68
C GLY A 161 -24.01 1.51 -11.49
N SER A 162 -23.15 0.69 -10.86
CA SER A 162 -22.17 -0.18 -11.53
C SER A 162 -22.74 -1.45 -12.20
N GLN A 163 -24.05 -1.71 -12.08
CA GLN A 163 -24.71 -2.97 -12.46
C GLN A 163 -24.17 -4.23 -11.75
N MET A 164 -23.15 -4.12 -10.91
CA MET A 164 -22.62 -5.21 -10.11
C MET A 164 -23.64 -5.59 -9.03
N ARG A 165 -23.81 -6.89 -8.79
CA ARG A 165 -24.71 -7.43 -7.76
C ARG A 165 -23.97 -7.93 -6.51
N VAL A 166 -22.67 -8.12 -6.65
CA VAL A 166 -21.75 -8.67 -5.66
C VAL A 166 -20.45 -7.90 -5.76
N ALA A 167 -19.79 -7.72 -4.63
CA ALA A 167 -18.57 -6.95 -4.60
C ALA A 167 -17.39 -7.73 -5.26
N PRO A 168 -16.41 -7.04 -5.87
CA PRO A 168 -15.35 -7.68 -6.66
C PRO A 168 -14.48 -8.72 -5.91
N VAL A 169 -14.45 -8.65 -4.57
CA VAL A 169 -13.66 -9.57 -3.72
C VAL A 169 -14.04 -11.04 -3.97
N TRP A 170 -15.33 -11.30 -4.23
CA TRP A 170 -15.83 -12.66 -4.41
C TRP A 170 -15.30 -13.30 -5.69
N GLU A 171 -15.22 -12.53 -6.77
CA GLU A 171 -14.61 -13.02 -8.01
C GLU A 171 -13.10 -13.17 -7.86
N ALA A 172 -12.44 -12.26 -7.14
CA ALA A 172 -11.02 -12.40 -6.83
C ALA A 172 -10.72 -13.70 -6.06
N ARG A 173 -11.49 -14.00 -5.01
CA ARG A 173 -11.41 -15.27 -4.23
C ARG A 173 -11.62 -16.50 -5.12
N ARG A 174 -12.58 -16.46 -6.03
CA ARG A 174 -12.83 -17.55 -7.00
C ARG A 174 -11.66 -17.71 -7.97
N ILE A 175 -11.12 -16.60 -8.49
CA ILE A 175 -9.93 -16.62 -9.36
C ILE A 175 -8.74 -17.22 -8.62
N VAL A 176 -8.47 -16.80 -7.37
CA VAL A 176 -7.40 -17.37 -6.53
C VAL A 176 -7.55 -18.89 -6.44
N LYS A 177 -8.74 -19.37 -6.08
CA LYS A 177 -9.03 -20.81 -5.98
C LYS A 177 -8.74 -21.55 -7.29
N ARG A 178 -9.25 -21.04 -8.41
CA ARG A 178 -9.08 -21.66 -9.73
C ARG A 178 -7.62 -21.69 -10.16
N VAL A 179 -6.94 -20.55 -10.05
CA VAL A 179 -5.50 -20.39 -10.36
C VAL A 179 -4.67 -21.35 -9.52
N LEU A 180 -4.87 -21.39 -8.21
CA LEU A 180 -4.09 -22.26 -7.32
C LEU A 180 -4.41 -23.74 -7.52
N ALA A 181 -5.59 -24.10 -8.01
CA ALA A 181 -5.93 -25.45 -8.46
C ALA A 181 -5.32 -25.81 -9.84
N GLY A 182 -4.87 -24.81 -10.61
CA GLY A 182 -4.37 -24.96 -11.98
C GLY A 182 -5.46 -24.91 -13.05
N ASP A 183 -6.68 -24.52 -12.69
CA ASP A 183 -7.80 -24.27 -13.60
C ASP A 183 -7.73 -22.83 -14.13
N ILE A 184 -6.82 -22.61 -15.09
CA ILE A 184 -6.69 -21.33 -15.79
C ILE A 184 -7.04 -21.55 -17.26
N PRO A 185 -8.08 -20.88 -17.79
CA PRO A 185 -8.32 -20.84 -19.23
C PRO A 185 -7.07 -20.33 -19.96
N SER A 186 -6.58 -21.11 -20.93
CA SER A 186 -5.40 -20.74 -21.71
C SER A 186 -5.64 -21.06 -23.19
N PRO A 187 -5.87 -20.06 -24.05
CA PRO A 187 -5.86 -18.62 -23.75
C PRO A 187 -7.07 -18.12 -22.94
N TYR A 188 -6.86 -17.10 -22.10
CA TYR A 188 -7.91 -16.30 -21.48
C TYR A 188 -8.19 -15.05 -22.33
N TYR A 189 -9.46 -14.79 -22.63
CA TYR A 189 -9.88 -13.64 -23.44
C TYR A 189 -10.58 -12.62 -22.57
N GLU A 190 -10.14 -11.37 -22.64
CA GLU A 190 -10.78 -10.27 -21.92
C GLU A 190 -10.68 -8.98 -22.74
N ARG A 191 -11.84 -8.39 -23.01
CA ARG A 191 -11.97 -7.09 -23.72
C ARG A 191 -11.14 -7.05 -25.02
N GLY A 192 -11.22 -8.12 -25.81
CA GLY A 192 -10.49 -8.26 -27.08
C GLY A 192 -8.99 -8.53 -26.96
N LYS A 193 -8.45 -8.67 -25.74
CA LYS A 193 -7.06 -9.07 -25.49
C LYS A 193 -6.97 -10.55 -25.13
N VAL A 194 -5.85 -11.15 -25.50
CA VAL A 194 -5.53 -12.56 -25.26
C VAL A 194 -4.41 -12.65 -24.24
N TYR A 195 -4.61 -13.44 -23.19
CA TYR A 195 -3.65 -13.65 -22.11
C TYR A 195 -3.31 -15.14 -22.00
N VAL A 196 -2.03 -15.44 -21.83
CA VAL A 196 -1.50 -16.82 -21.75
C VAL A 196 -0.51 -16.89 -20.60
N VAL A 197 -0.58 -17.96 -19.81
CA VAL A 197 0.44 -18.28 -18.80
C VAL A 197 1.69 -18.79 -19.51
N LYS A 198 2.83 -18.13 -19.29
CA LYS A 198 4.09 -18.34 -20.01
C LYS A 198 5.06 -19.27 -19.26
N LYS A 199 4.68 -19.77 -18.08
CA LYS A 199 5.55 -20.55 -17.18
C LYS A 199 4.85 -21.80 -16.70
N ASP A 200 5.60 -22.89 -16.62
CA ASP A 200 5.15 -24.10 -15.93
C ASP A 200 4.80 -23.80 -14.48
N ARG A 201 3.77 -24.49 -13.97
CA ARG A 201 3.25 -24.30 -12.61
C ARG A 201 4.30 -24.50 -11.51
N SER A 202 5.27 -25.38 -11.73
CA SER A 202 6.40 -25.60 -10.81
C SER A 202 7.29 -24.36 -10.65
N ARG A 203 7.32 -23.47 -11.66
CA ARG A 203 8.14 -22.25 -11.72
C ARG A 203 7.37 -20.99 -11.31
N TRP A 204 6.12 -21.12 -10.89
CA TRP A 204 5.35 -19.96 -10.44
C TRP A 204 5.97 -19.35 -9.16
N PRO A 205 5.90 -18.02 -9.00
CA PRO A 205 6.27 -17.34 -7.76
C PRO A 205 5.50 -17.89 -6.55
N ALA A 206 6.04 -17.75 -5.35
CA ALA A 206 5.30 -18.12 -4.14
C ALA A 206 4.08 -17.21 -3.98
N MET A 207 2.92 -17.77 -3.64
CA MET A 207 1.71 -17.01 -3.35
C MET A 207 1.71 -16.59 -1.87
N ILE A 208 1.56 -15.30 -1.60
CA ILE A 208 1.38 -14.76 -0.25
C ILE A 208 0.10 -13.93 -0.26
N HIS A 209 -0.94 -14.36 0.44
CA HIS A 209 -2.25 -13.69 0.41
C HIS A 209 -2.31 -12.54 1.42
N ARG A 210 -2.51 -11.29 0.98
CA ARG A 210 -2.66 -10.17 1.92
C ARG A 210 -4.08 -10.16 2.47
N LEU A 211 -4.20 -10.45 3.76
CA LEU A 211 -5.48 -10.38 4.47
C LEU A 211 -5.89 -8.92 4.69
N PRO A 212 -7.19 -8.63 4.80
CA PRO A 212 -7.64 -7.32 5.26
C PRO A 212 -7.16 -7.00 6.67
N GLY A 213 -6.95 -5.71 6.93
CA GLY A 213 -6.70 -5.22 8.28
C GLY A 213 -7.85 -5.57 9.23
N ILE A 214 -7.52 -5.82 10.49
CA ILE A 214 -8.46 -6.23 11.56
C ILE A 214 -9.60 -5.22 11.82
N HIS A 215 -9.48 -3.99 11.30
CA HIS A 215 -10.48 -2.94 11.40
C HIS A 215 -11.60 -3.02 10.32
N LEU A 216 -11.41 -3.81 9.26
CA LEU A 216 -12.35 -3.96 8.16
C LEU A 216 -13.42 -5.04 8.44
N LEU A 217 -14.61 -4.83 7.87
CA LEU A 217 -15.77 -5.74 8.00
C LEU A 217 -16.16 -6.32 6.65
N ASP A 218 -16.68 -7.55 6.67
CA ASP A 218 -17.32 -8.21 5.53
C ASP A 218 -18.84 -8.05 5.65
N PHE A 219 -19.41 -7.12 4.88
CA PHE A 219 -20.85 -6.80 4.94
C PHE A 219 -21.75 -7.86 4.28
N ASP A 220 -21.17 -8.80 3.52
CA ASP A 220 -21.91 -9.91 2.91
C ASP A 220 -22.05 -11.12 3.85
N VAL A 221 -21.33 -11.13 4.98
CA VAL A 221 -21.35 -12.22 5.97
C VAL A 221 -21.69 -11.67 7.35
N ILE A 222 -22.86 -12.05 7.86
CA ILE A 222 -23.44 -11.55 9.11
C ILE A 222 -23.53 -12.69 10.12
N VAL A 223 -23.08 -12.47 11.35
CA VAL A 223 -23.27 -13.40 12.47
C VAL A 223 -23.96 -12.64 13.59
N ASP A 224 -25.07 -13.20 14.08
CA ASP A 224 -25.85 -12.64 15.20
C ASP A 224 -26.21 -11.15 14.97
N GLY A 225 -26.54 -10.81 13.72
CA GLY A 225 -26.98 -9.48 13.30
C GLY A 225 -25.86 -8.46 13.02
N LYS A 226 -24.58 -8.84 13.14
CA LYS A 226 -23.43 -7.97 12.89
C LYS A 226 -22.56 -8.48 11.74
N PRO A 227 -22.01 -7.60 10.88
CA PRO A 227 -20.99 -8.00 9.91
C PRO A 227 -19.77 -8.62 10.59
N VAL A 228 -19.20 -9.66 9.97
CA VAL A 228 -18.02 -10.36 10.51
C VAL A 228 -16.74 -9.56 10.22
N PRO A 229 -15.75 -9.51 11.13
CA PRO A 229 -14.42 -9.00 10.82
C PRO A 229 -13.82 -9.67 9.57
N ALA A 230 -13.47 -8.87 8.56
CA ALA A 230 -13.11 -9.37 7.24
C ALA A 230 -11.87 -10.30 7.24
N ILE A 231 -10.99 -10.13 8.23
CA ILE A 231 -9.83 -11.00 8.43
C ILE A 231 -10.23 -12.46 8.68
N ILE A 232 -11.36 -12.70 9.35
CA ILE A 232 -11.89 -14.04 9.63
C ILE A 232 -12.43 -14.67 8.35
N THR A 233 -13.28 -13.94 7.60
CA THR A 233 -13.87 -14.47 6.36
C THR A 233 -12.81 -14.75 5.32
N SER A 234 -11.88 -13.80 5.12
CA SER A 234 -10.75 -13.94 4.19
C SER A 234 -9.86 -15.14 4.54
N LEU A 235 -9.42 -15.25 5.80
CA LEU A 235 -8.56 -16.35 6.25
C LEU A 235 -9.24 -17.71 6.06
N VAL A 236 -10.49 -17.86 6.53
CA VAL A 236 -11.19 -19.15 6.48
C VAL A 236 -11.45 -19.57 5.04
N ILE A 237 -11.98 -18.68 4.21
CA ILE A 237 -12.27 -18.97 2.80
C ILE A 237 -10.98 -19.32 2.06
N TYR A 238 -9.91 -18.55 2.27
CA TYR A 238 -8.63 -18.81 1.62
C TYR A 238 -8.07 -20.18 2.01
N VAL A 239 -7.92 -20.46 3.31
CA VAL A 239 -7.28 -21.70 3.76
C VAL A 239 -8.09 -22.91 3.34
N LEU A 240 -9.40 -22.90 3.57
CA LEU A 240 -10.26 -24.06 3.30
C LEU A 240 -10.37 -24.40 1.81
N ASN A 241 -10.27 -23.40 0.93
CA ASN A 241 -10.36 -23.62 -0.51
C ASN A 241 -9.00 -23.91 -1.17
N ASN A 242 -7.89 -23.48 -0.56
CA ASN A 242 -6.58 -23.50 -1.22
C ASN A 242 -5.55 -24.43 -0.58
N TYR A 243 -5.72 -24.85 0.68
CA TYR A 243 -4.72 -25.66 1.40
C TYR A 243 -4.33 -26.92 0.62
N GLY A 244 -5.31 -27.72 0.16
CA GLY A 244 -5.05 -28.96 -0.58
C GLY A 244 -4.28 -28.72 -1.88
N SER A 245 -4.71 -27.72 -2.65
CA SER A 245 -4.05 -27.32 -3.90
C SER A 245 -2.60 -26.89 -3.66
N LEU A 246 -2.36 -26.02 -2.67
CA LEU A 246 -1.02 -25.55 -2.32
C LEU A 246 -0.12 -26.71 -1.87
N LYS A 247 -0.60 -27.59 -0.97
CA LYS A 247 0.17 -28.73 -0.48
C LYS A 247 0.48 -29.76 -1.56
N SER A 248 -0.45 -30.01 -2.49
CA SER A 248 -0.20 -30.90 -3.63
C SER A 248 0.95 -30.44 -4.53
N MET A 249 1.25 -29.13 -4.53
CA MET A 249 2.37 -28.52 -5.25
C MET A 249 3.64 -28.39 -4.41
N GLY A 250 3.64 -28.87 -3.16
CA GLY A 250 4.72 -28.63 -2.21
C GLY A 250 4.87 -27.15 -1.82
N ARG A 251 3.78 -26.37 -1.89
CA ARG A 251 3.74 -24.95 -1.56
C ARG A 251 3.13 -24.68 -0.19
N SER A 252 3.50 -23.54 0.37
CA SER A 252 3.13 -23.11 1.70
C SER A 252 1.87 -22.24 1.71
N VAL A 253 1.18 -22.21 2.84
CA VAL A 253 0.09 -21.27 3.10
C VAL A 253 0.70 -20.08 3.85
N CYS A 254 0.73 -18.92 3.20
CA CYS A 254 1.37 -17.71 3.73
C CYS A 254 0.49 -16.49 3.56
N PHE A 255 0.52 -15.59 4.54
CA PHE A 255 -0.28 -14.37 4.54
C PHE A 255 0.56 -13.12 4.77
N TYR A 256 0.16 -12.01 4.17
CA TYR A 256 0.60 -10.68 4.60
C TYR A 256 -0.42 -10.08 5.59
N LEU A 257 0.06 -9.57 6.73
CA LEU A 257 -0.74 -8.93 7.77
C LEU A 257 -0.51 -7.41 7.75
N PRO A 258 -1.49 -6.60 7.31
CA PRO A 258 -1.37 -5.16 7.27
C PRO A 258 -1.81 -4.48 8.57
N LYS A 259 -1.33 -3.25 8.78
CA LYS A 259 -1.85 -2.25 9.74
C LYS A 259 -2.09 -2.73 11.18
N ILE A 260 -1.27 -3.68 11.68
CA ILE A 260 -1.23 -4.05 13.10
C ILE A 260 -0.48 -2.96 13.88
N GLN A 261 -1.09 -2.46 14.95
CA GLN A 261 -0.55 -1.35 15.74
C GLN A 261 -0.12 -1.74 17.16
N THR A 262 -0.71 -2.79 17.75
CA THR A 262 -0.50 -3.13 19.16
C THR A 262 -0.31 -4.63 19.42
N PRO A 263 0.30 -5.02 20.55
CA PRO A 263 0.42 -6.42 20.96
C PRO A 263 -0.93 -7.11 21.11
N TRP A 264 -1.97 -6.41 21.57
CA TRP A 264 -3.30 -7.01 21.75
C TRP A 264 -3.96 -7.34 20.41
N GLU A 265 -3.77 -6.50 19.39
CA GLU A 265 -4.21 -6.83 18.03
C GLU A 265 -3.45 -8.05 17.48
N ALA A 266 -2.12 -8.06 17.63
CA ALA A 266 -1.30 -9.20 17.22
C ALA A 266 -1.72 -10.50 17.93
N LEU A 267 -2.04 -10.43 19.22
CA LEU A 267 -2.47 -11.57 20.02
C LEU A 267 -3.81 -12.13 19.55
N VAL A 268 -4.79 -11.27 19.26
CA VAL A 268 -6.09 -11.72 18.71
C VAL A 268 -5.88 -12.41 17.36
N VAL A 269 -5.05 -11.83 16.48
CA VAL A 269 -4.72 -12.46 15.20
C VAL A 269 -4.03 -13.82 15.41
N GLU A 270 -3.03 -13.92 16.28
CA GLU A 270 -2.35 -15.20 16.57
C GLU A 270 -3.31 -16.27 17.09
N LYS A 271 -4.26 -15.90 17.97
CA LYS A 271 -5.31 -16.80 18.46
C LYS A 271 -6.22 -17.30 17.33
N ILE A 272 -6.64 -16.43 16.41
CA ILE A 272 -7.45 -16.79 15.24
C ILE A 272 -6.69 -17.82 14.39
N PHE A 273 -5.43 -17.55 14.06
CA PHE A 273 -4.60 -18.45 13.28
C PHE A 273 -4.43 -19.82 13.95
N ARG A 274 -4.14 -19.85 15.25
CA ARG A 274 -4.02 -21.10 16.02
C ARG A 274 -5.34 -21.87 16.09
N ARG A 275 -6.48 -21.16 16.21
CA ARG A 275 -7.79 -21.82 16.18
C ARG A 275 -8.05 -22.48 14.83
N VAL A 276 -7.74 -21.81 13.73
CA VAL A 276 -7.84 -22.40 12.39
C VAL A 276 -6.91 -23.60 12.27
N GLU A 277 -5.62 -23.49 12.63
CA GLU A 277 -4.68 -24.62 12.62
C GLU A 277 -5.21 -25.82 13.42
N HIS A 278 -5.70 -25.59 14.63
CA HIS A 278 -6.27 -26.63 15.49
C HIS A 278 -7.47 -27.33 14.84
N LYS A 279 -8.41 -26.58 14.26
CA LYS A 279 -9.59 -27.14 13.57
C LYS A 279 -9.19 -28.01 12.39
N LEU A 280 -8.19 -27.55 11.64
CA LEU A 280 -7.63 -28.26 10.48
C LEU A 280 -6.64 -29.38 10.85
N GLY A 281 -6.29 -29.53 12.13
CA GLY A 281 -5.31 -30.52 12.58
C GLY A 281 -3.89 -30.23 12.09
N LEU A 282 -3.58 -28.97 11.82
CA LEU A 282 -2.25 -28.50 11.42
C LEU A 282 -1.38 -28.26 12.65
N ARG A 283 -0.07 -28.26 12.44
CA ARG A 283 0.87 -27.83 13.50
C ARG A 283 0.78 -26.32 13.69
N ILE A 284 1.00 -25.86 14.92
CA ILE A 284 1.10 -24.43 15.21
C ILE A 284 2.24 -23.84 14.37
N GLY A 285 1.94 -22.75 13.66
CA GLY A 285 2.89 -22.07 12.79
C GLY A 285 3.11 -22.75 11.44
N GLU A 286 2.25 -23.68 11.04
CA GLU A 286 2.25 -24.24 9.68
C GLU A 286 1.70 -23.23 8.65
N MET A 287 0.78 -22.36 9.07
CA MET A 287 0.42 -21.17 8.31
C MET A 287 1.42 -20.05 8.64
N LYS A 288 2.17 -19.59 7.65
CA LYS A 288 3.20 -18.55 7.80
C LYS A 288 2.64 -17.16 7.59
N VAL A 289 3.31 -16.16 8.16
CA VAL A 289 2.94 -14.75 7.99
C VAL A 289 4.14 -13.87 7.69
N ALA A 290 3.91 -12.89 6.83
CA ALA A 290 4.72 -11.71 6.65
C ALA A 290 3.94 -10.53 7.27
N MET A 291 4.61 -9.66 8.02
CA MET A 291 3.98 -8.48 8.62
C MET A 291 4.38 -7.23 7.82
N LEU A 292 3.44 -6.30 7.61
CA LEU A 292 3.79 -4.94 7.21
C LEU A 292 4.05 -4.12 8.47
N TYR A 293 5.30 -3.71 8.70
CA TYR A 293 5.62 -2.72 9.72
C TYR A 293 5.35 -1.32 9.15
N GLU A 294 4.08 -0.97 9.05
CA GLU A 294 3.62 0.24 8.35
C GLU A 294 2.79 1.18 9.23
N GLU A 295 2.77 0.93 10.54
CA GLU A 295 2.10 1.80 11.51
C GLU A 295 3.11 2.27 12.54
N ALA A 296 3.19 3.58 12.74
CA ALA A 296 4.15 4.19 13.66
C ALA A 296 3.98 3.67 15.09
N ASN A 297 2.73 3.47 15.52
CA ASN A 297 2.40 2.92 16.84
C ASN A 297 2.87 1.46 17.00
N ALA A 298 3.02 0.70 15.92
CA ALA A 298 3.58 -0.65 16.00
C ALA A 298 5.06 -0.64 16.39
N GLY A 299 5.81 0.41 16.02
CA GLY A 299 7.25 0.50 16.23
C GLY A 299 7.67 0.40 17.69
N ARG A 300 6.88 0.99 18.60
CA ARG A 300 7.10 0.91 20.06
C ARG A 300 6.83 -0.47 20.66
N TYR A 301 6.15 -1.33 19.92
CA TYR A 301 5.80 -2.69 20.33
C TYR A 301 6.42 -3.78 19.44
N LEU A 302 7.27 -3.40 18.46
CA LEU A 302 7.72 -4.30 17.40
C LEU A 302 8.33 -5.62 17.93
N PRO A 303 9.22 -5.61 18.95
CA PRO A 303 9.74 -6.85 19.55
C PRO A 303 8.65 -7.72 20.19
N VAL A 304 7.65 -7.11 20.82
CA VAL A 304 6.53 -7.81 21.46
C VAL A 304 5.62 -8.44 20.41
N ILE A 305 5.32 -7.71 19.33
CA ILE A 305 4.52 -8.23 18.21
C ILE A 305 5.24 -9.42 17.56
N PHE A 306 6.56 -9.33 17.35
CA PHE A 306 7.34 -10.44 16.81
C PHE A 306 7.37 -11.64 17.76
N TRP A 307 7.47 -11.39 19.07
CA TRP A 307 7.38 -12.45 20.07
C TRP A 307 6.02 -13.16 20.07
N ILE A 308 4.93 -12.43 19.83
CA ILE A 308 3.58 -13.01 19.70
C ILE A 308 3.48 -13.87 18.42
N PHE A 309 3.96 -13.37 17.27
CA PHE A 309 3.93 -14.09 15.99
C PHE A 309 5.10 -15.07 15.79
N ARG A 310 5.89 -15.35 16.83
CA ARG A 310 7.18 -16.05 16.70
C ARG A 310 7.11 -17.43 16.06
N GLU A 311 5.97 -18.10 16.11
CA GLU A 311 5.80 -19.44 15.52
C GLU A 311 5.65 -19.40 13.98
N ARG A 312 5.34 -18.24 13.41
CA ARG A 312 4.93 -18.11 12.00
C ARG A 312 5.49 -16.91 11.24
N LEU A 313 6.03 -15.90 11.91
CA LEU A 313 6.55 -14.69 11.25
C LEU A 313 7.83 -15.00 10.46
N ILE A 314 7.81 -14.76 9.16
CA ILE A 314 8.95 -15.01 8.25
C ILE A 314 9.50 -13.75 7.59
N LYS A 315 8.74 -12.64 7.61
CA LYS A 315 9.12 -11.39 6.93
C LYS A 315 8.53 -10.19 7.66
N SER A 316 9.24 -9.06 7.61
CA SER A 316 8.73 -7.75 8.02
C SER A 316 9.00 -6.72 6.93
N ASN A 317 7.94 -6.15 6.35
CA ASN A 317 8.01 -5.20 5.23
C ASN A 317 8.02 -3.75 5.72
N ASN A 318 8.80 -2.89 5.04
CA ASN A 318 8.74 -1.44 5.23
C ASN A 318 7.79 -0.75 4.23
N GLY A 319 6.65 -0.21 4.71
CA GLY A 319 5.72 0.61 3.93
C GLY A 319 5.98 2.12 4.13
N ARG A 320 6.07 2.91 3.04
CA ARG A 320 6.31 4.36 3.13
C ARG A 320 5.05 5.15 3.50
N TRP A 321 3.98 4.98 2.71
CA TRP A 321 2.81 5.85 2.79
C TRP A 321 1.99 5.62 4.04
N ASP A 322 1.68 4.38 4.39
CA ASP A 322 0.97 4.08 5.64
C ASP A 322 1.79 4.47 6.88
N TYR A 323 3.11 4.25 6.89
CA TYR A 323 3.95 4.61 8.05
C TYR A 323 3.98 6.12 8.27
N LEU A 324 4.18 6.90 7.21
CA LEU A 324 4.15 8.36 7.30
C LEU A 324 2.74 8.88 7.62
N GLY A 325 1.69 8.28 7.05
CA GLY A 325 0.30 8.59 7.41
C GLY A 325 0.03 8.35 8.90
N SER A 326 0.52 7.23 9.44
CA SER A 326 0.44 6.86 10.85
C SER A 326 1.22 7.82 11.76
N LEU A 327 2.39 8.32 11.32
CA LEU A 327 3.13 9.37 12.03
C LEU A 327 2.35 10.69 12.08
N ILE A 328 1.80 11.12 10.94
CA ILE A 328 0.99 12.34 10.85
C ILE A 328 -0.25 12.21 11.75
N GLU A 329 -0.91 11.06 11.73
CA GLU A 329 -2.02 10.72 12.62
C GLU A 329 -1.64 10.82 14.09
N MET A 330 -0.52 10.23 14.49
CA MET A 330 -0.01 10.26 15.86
C MET A 330 0.18 11.71 16.35
N TYR A 331 0.70 12.58 15.47
CA TYR A 331 0.97 14.00 15.75
C TYR A 331 -0.16 14.97 15.40
N LYS A 332 -1.33 14.49 14.95
CA LYS A 332 -2.39 15.32 14.36
C LYS A 332 -2.87 16.49 15.24
N ASP A 333 -2.68 16.42 16.55
CA ASP A 333 -3.10 17.43 17.52
C ASP A 333 -1.94 18.34 18.01
N GLU A 334 -0.69 18.03 17.65
CA GLU A 334 0.53 18.65 18.22
C GLU A 334 1.48 19.26 17.19
N ALA A 335 1.58 18.68 15.99
CA ALA A 335 2.52 19.14 14.98
C ALA A 335 1.99 18.91 13.55
N VAL A 336 2.53 19.72 12.64
CA VAL A 336 2.30 19.59 11.21
C VAL A 336 3.60 19.16 10.55
N PHE A 337 3.55 18.07 9.79
CA PHE A 337 4.70 17.56 9.05
C PHE A 337 4.93 18.41 7.78
N PRO A 338 6.18 18.45 7.26
CA PRO A 338 6.41 18.96 5.91
C PRO A 338 5.77 18.05 4.88
N ASP A 339 5.81 18.47 3.61
CA ASP A 339 5.26 17.68 2.50
C ASP A 339 5.70 16.20 2.56
N PRO A 340 4.75 15.25 2.66
CA PRO A 340 5.05 13.82 2.72
C PRO A 340 5.82 13.29 1.50
N GLN A 341 5.68 13.91 0.32
CA GLN A 341 6.45 13.49 -0.86
C GLN A 341 7.94 13.77 -0.71
N ALA A 342 8.32 14.84 0.00
CA ALA A 342 9.72 15.17 0.29
C ALA A 342 10.36 14.21 1.31
N ILE A 343 9.55 13.54 2.14
CA ILE A 343 10.02 12.54 3.12
C ILE A 343 10.17 11.18 2.42
N THR A 344 11.23 11.03 1.63
CA THR A 344 11.55 9.77 0.93
C THR A 344 12.24 8.75 1.84
N MET A 345 12.46 7.53 1.35
CA MET A 345 13.17 6.47 2.08
C MET A 345 14.65 6.80 2.37
N THR A 346 15.18 7.91 1.85
CA THR A 346 16.52 8.43 2.18
C THR A 346 16.50 9.47 3.30
N HIS A 347 15.33 9.95 3.71
CA HIS A 347 15.21 10.90 4.81
C HIS A 347 15.70 10.27 6.12
N PRO A 348 16.39 10.99 7.03
CA PRO A 348 16.95 10.43 8.26
C PRO A 348 15.97 9.57 9.09
N ILE A 349 14.75 10.07 9.33
CA ILE A 349 13.69 9.32 10.03
C ILE A 349 13.34 7.98 9.34
N MET A 350 13.32 7.96 8.00
CA MET A 350 13.01 6.77 7.21
C MET A 350 14.19 5.79 7.13
N MET A 351 15.43 6.29 7.19
CA MET A 351 16.62 5.45 7.30
C MET A 351 16.67 4.74 8.65
N VAL A 352 16.33 5.42 9.74
CA VAL A 352 16.21 4.81 11.08
C VAL A 352 15.11 3.77 11.09
N TYR A 353 13.93 4.10 10.55
CA TYR A 353 12.80 3.17 10.40
C TYR A 353 13.18 1.86 9.70
N GLN A 354 13.91 1.93 8.57
CA GLN A 354 14.39 0.74 7.85
C GLN A 354 15.44 -0.04 8.64
N ARG A 355 16.41 0.66 9.25
CA ARG A 355 17.46 0.05 10.07
C ARG A 355 16.91 -0.64 11.31
N TYR A 356 15.93 -0.02 11.98
CA TYR A 356 15.24 -0.61 13.12
C TYR A 356 14.50 -1.89 12.71
N ASN A 357 13.74 -1.86 11.62
CA ASN A 357 13.08 -3.05 11.09
C ASN A 357 14.10 -4.17 10.76
N ALA A 358 15.19 -3.82 10.08
CA ALA A 358 16.23 -4.76 9.70
C ALA A 358 16.91 -5.40 10.91
N LEU A 359 17.28 -4.60 11.91
CA LEU A 359 17.96 -5.08 13.11
C LEU A 359 17.04 -5.97 13.95
N ILE A 360 15.80 -5.55 14.23
CA ILE A 360 14.86 -6.37 15.01
C ILE A 360 14.51 -7.67 14.28
N THR A 361 14.31 -7.63 12.96
CA THR A 361 14.04 -8.84 12.17
C THR A 361 15.24 -9.78 12.14
N LEU A 362 16.46 -9.26 12.03
CA LEU A 362 17.69 -10.04 12.12
C LEU A 362 17.84 -10.70 13.50
N MET A 363 17.68 -9.92 14.57
CA MET A 363 17.82 -10.41 15.95
C MET A 363 16.81 -11.51 16.28
N ALA A 364 15.56 -11.37 15.79
CA ALA A 364 14.51 -12.36 16.01
C ALA A 364 14.65 -13.56 15.06
N GLY A 365 15.04 -13.31 13.81
CA GLY A 365 15.09 -14.29 12.73
C GLY A 365 16.30 -15.21 12.74
N ILE A 366 17.39 -14.85 13.43
CA ILE A 366 18.59 -15.70 13.49
C ILE A 366 18.31 -16.98 14.30
N GLY A 367 18.43 -18.12 13.63
CA GLY A 367 18.30 -19.45 14.20
C GLY A 367 19.53 -19.87 15.01
N ARG A 368 19.38 -20.92 15.82
CA ARG A 368 20.49 -21.52 16.59
C ARG A 368 21.60 -22.09 15.69
N ASP A 369 21.24 -22.52 14.49
CA ASP A 369 22.16 -22.99 13.44
C ASP A 369 22.81 -21.85 12.64
N GLY A 370 22.46 -20.60 12.96
CA GLY A 370 22.89 -19.42 12.25
C GLY A 370 22.11 -19.16 10.95
N LYS A 371 21.12 -19.96 10.55
CA LYS A 371 20.31 -19.62 9.37
C LYS A 371 19.27 -18.55 9.73
N LEU A 372 18.86 -17.77 8.74
CA LEU A 372 17.79 -16.79 8.93
C LEU A 372 16.43 -17.44 8.66
N ASN A 373 15.60 -17.47 9.70
CA ASN A 373 14.20 -17.86 9.66
C ASN A 373 13.27 -16.68 9.35
N ALA A 374 13.80 -15.46 9.28
CA ALA A 374 13.09 -14.30 8.80
C ALA A 374 14.06 -13.24 8.26
N ALA A 375 13.56 -12.36 7.38
CA ALA A 375 14.33 -11.23 6.86
C ALA A 375 13.43 -10.01 6.62
N PRO A 376 13.99 -8.79 6.68
CA PRO A 376 13.24 -7.60 6.31
C PRO A 376 13.04 -7.53 4.79
N VAL A 377 11.92 -6.95 4.37
CA VAL A 377 11.55 -6.75 2.96
C VAL A 377 11.49 -5.25 2.66
N GLY A 378 12.08 -4.84 1.54
CA GLY A 378 12.09 -3.46 1.07
C GLY A 378 10.71 -2.94 0.67
N GLY A 379 10.61 -1.64 0.41
CA GLY A 379 9.36 -0.95 0.14
C GLY A 379 8.91 -1.01 -1.31
N MET A 380 7.75 -0.42 -1.57
CA MET A 380 7.11 -0.38 -2.88
C MET A 380 7.86 0.50 -3.89
N ALA A 381 8.12 -0.04 -5.09
CA ALA A 381 8.37 0.72 -6.31
C ALA A 381 7.11 0.71 -7.21
N ALA A 382 6.33 1.79 -7.15
CA ALA A 382 4.98 1.87 -7.72
C ALA A 382 4.89 2.50 -9.13
N VAL A 383 6.01 2.89 -9.75
CA VAL A 383 5.98 3.60 -11.04
C VAL A 383 5.48 2.67 -12.15
N MET A 384 4.56 3.18 -12.96
CA MET A 384 4.09 2.53 -14.17
C MET A 384 4.77 3.16 -15.39
N LEU A 385 5.15 2.31 -16.35
CA LEU A 385 5.70 2.78 -17.61
C LEU A 385 4.57 3.26 -18.54
N TYR A 386 4.79 4.40 -19.20
CA TYR A 386 3.88 4.86 -20.24
C TYR A 386 4.07 4.04 -21.51
N GLN A 387 2.95 3.76 -22.18
CA GLN A 387 2.96 3.07 -23.47
C GLN A 387 3.40 4.03 -24.59
N PRO A 388 4.00 3.53 -25.69
CA PRO A 388 4.36 4.37 -26.83
C PRO A 388 3.18 5.12 -27.47
N THR A 389 1.96 4.60 -27.30
CA THR A 389 0.71 5.20 -27.78
C THR A 389 0.14 6.27 -26.84
N ASP A 390 0.86 6.66 -25.79
CA ASP A 390 0.45 7.76 -24.92
C ASP A 390 0.36 9.06 -25.74
N PRO A 391 -0.79 9.78 -25.71
CA PRO A 391 -1.01 10.95 -26.58
C PRO A 391 -0.04 12.10 -26.32
N TYR A 392 0.59 12.13 -25.14
CA TYR A 392 1.55 13.14 -24.75
C TYR A 392 3.00 12.67 -24.85
N SER A 393 3.24 11.48 -25.45
CA SER A 393 4.56 10.89 -25.60
C SER A 393 5.35 10.75 -24.29
N ARG A 394 4.67 10.59 -23.16
CA ARG A 394 5.31 10.53 -21.83
C ARG A 394 6.17 9.27 -21.63
N TYR A 395 6.13 8.32 -22.56
CA TYR A 395 7.05 7.18 -22.58
C TYR A 395 8.53 7.58 -22.63
N ILE A 396 8.86 8.82 -23.03
CA ILE A 396 10.22 9.36 -22.93
C ILE A 396 10.75 9.38 -21.49
N TYR A 397 9.87 9.45 -20.48
CA TYR A 397 10.24 9.44 -19.06
C TYR A 397 10.44 8.02 -18.50
N ASN A 398 10.20 6.95 -19.28
CA ASN A 398 10.36 5.57 -18.80
C ASN A 398 11.81 5.27 -18.36
N ALA A 399 12.82 5.87 -19.00
CA ALA A 399 14.21 5.71 -18.59
C ALA A 399 14.47 6.23 -17.16
N ARG A 400 13.78 7.29 -16.75
CA ARG A 400 13.83 7.83 -15.37
C ARG A 400 13.28 6.82 -14.38
N ALA A 401 12.16 6.17 -14.73
CA ALA A 401 11.54 5.15 -13.89
C ALA A 401 12.47 3.94 -13.71
N LEU A 402 13.09 3.45 -14.79
CA LEU A 402 14.05 2.34 -14.76
C LEU A 402 15.27 2.65 -13.89
N ARG A 403 15.81 3.87 -13.99
CA ARG A 403 16.93 4.31 -13.13
C ARG A 403 16.51 4.40 -11.67
N ALA A 404 15.33 4.96 -11.40
CA ALA A 404 14.84 5.17 -10.05
C ALA A 404 14.64 3.85 -9.29
N ILE A 405 14.02 2.83 -9.90
CA ILE A 405 13.86 1.53 -9.24
C ILE A 405 15.23 0.88 -8.99
N TRP A 406 16.16 0.94 -9.94
CA TRP A 406 17.50 0.38 -9.74
C TRP A 406 18.23 1.01 -8.56
N ILE A 407 18.22 2.35 -8.47
CA ILE A 407 18.84 3.10 -7.36
C ILE A 407 18.19 2.75 -6.04
N ASP A 408 16.85 2.72 -5.99
CA ASP A 408 16.11 2.44 -4.77
C ASP A 408 16.39 1.02 -4.25
N LYS A 409 16.36 0.00 -5.13
CA LYS A 409 16.61 -1.38 -4.74
C LYS A 409 18.08 -1.64 -4.37
N LEU A 410 19.02 -0.93 -5.00
CA LEU A 410 20.42 -0.95 -4.56
C LEU A 410 20.57 -0.33 -3.16
N ARG A 411 19.96 0.84 -2.91
CA ARG A 411 19.98 1.51 -1.60
C ARG A 411 19.41 0.61 -0.51
N GLU A 412 18.29 -0.06 -0.75
CA GLU A 412 17.69 -1.01 0.20
C GLU A 412 18.66 -2.13 0.54
N ARG A 413 19.23 -2.78 -0.47
CA ARG A 413 20.19 -3.86 -0.26
C ARG A 413 21.43 -3.42 0.53
N LEU A 414 22.02 -2.27 0.18
CA LEU A 414 23.18 -1.75 0.92
C LEU A 414 22.82 -1.37 2.37
N THR A 415 21.59 -0.88 2.61
CA THR A 415 21.08 -0.63 3.97
C THR A 415 21.00 -1.92 4.79
N GLY A 416 20.77 -3.06 4.12
CA GLY A 416 20.67 -4.39 4.71
C GLY A 416 22.00 -5.10 4.96
N LEU A 417 23.13 -4.53 4.54
CA LEU A 417 24.45 -5.07 4.84
C LEU A 417 24.79 -4.73 6.30
N ILE A 418 24.68 -5.71 7.19
CA ILE A 418 24.98 -5.55 8.61
C ILE A 418 26.18 -6.41 8.96
N PHE A 419 27.23 -5.82 9.54
CA PHE A 419 28.42 -6.54 9.96
C PHE A 419 28.60 -6.49 11.48
N VAL A 420 28.74 -7.68 12.09
CA VAL A 420 29.02 -7.86 13.52
C VAL A 420 30.46 -8.35 13.67
N PRO A 421 31.39 -7.53 14.16
CA PRO A 421 32.78 -7.93 14.35
C PRO A 421 32.95 -8.92 15.50
N ASP A 422 33.98 -9.77 15.44
CA ASP A 422 34.33 -10.69 16.52
C ASP A 422 35.09 -10.01 17.68
N GLY A 423 35.69 -8.85 17.43
CA GLY A 423 36.46 -8.09 18.41
C GLY A 423 36.32 -6.58 18.22
N ASP A 424 37.07 -5.83 19.02
CA ASP A 424 37.02 -4.36 18.98
C ASP A 424 37.56 -3.82 17.65
N ILE A 425 36.80 -2.88 17.09
CA ILE A 425 37.24 -2.10 15.94
C ILE A 425 37.74 -0.76 16.50
N PRO A 426 38.98 -0.33 16.18
CA PRO A 426 39.46 0.98 16.62
C PRO A 426 38.48 2.08 16.18
N ARG A 427 38.17 3.01 17.09
CA ARG A 427 37.24 4.12 16.80
C ARG A 427 37.71 4.90 15.57
N GLY A 428 36.79 5.16 14.65
CA GLY A 428 37.06 5.92 13.42
C GLY A 428 37.55 5.09 12.24
N VAL A 429 37.81 3.79 12.40
CA VAL A 429 38.13 2.91 11.26
C VAL A 429 36.84 2.58 10.51
N ARG A 430 36.80 2.95 9.22
CA ARG A 430 35.73 2.54 8.30
C ARG A 430 36.05 1.16 7.73
N ILE A 431 35.21 0.19 8.06
CA ILE A 431 35.27 -1.15 7.47
C ILE A 431 34.47 -1.13 6.16
N THR A 432 35.11 -1.57 5.08
CA THR A 432 34.45 -1.71 3.78
C THR A 432 33.98 -3.15 3.55
N LEU A 433 33.04 -3.34 2.62
CA LEU A 433 32.63 -4.66 2.17
C LEU A 433 33.84 -5.48 1.64
N ASP A 434 34.77 -4.83 0.92
CA ASP A 434 35.99 -5.47 0.41
C ASP A 434 36.90 -6.00 1.55
N ASP A 435 37.02 -5.27 2.65
CA ASP A 435 37.79 -5.71 3.82
C ASP A 435 37.20 -6.98 4.44
N ILE A 436 35.87 -7.06 4.49
CA ILE A 436 35.14 -8.21 5.02
C ILE A 436 35.29 -9.42 4.09
N LEU A 437 35.02 -9.24 2.79
CA LEU A 437 35.09 -10.34 1.81
C LEU A 437 36.51 -10.91 1.66
N LYS A 438 37.55 -10.07 1.83
CA LYS A 438 38.96 -10.50 1.81
C LYS A 438 39.48 -11.01 3.16
N GLY A 439 38.63 -11.05 4.19
CA GLY A 439 39.01 -11.54 5.53
C GLY A 439 40.02 -10.65 6.26
N ARG A 440 40.14 -9.37 5.89
CA ARG A 440 41.00 -8.39 6.60
C ARG A 440 40.44 -8.06 7.98
N VAL A 441 39.14 -8.23 8.17
CA VAL A 441 38.44 -8.13 9.45
C VAL A 441 37.67 -9.43 9.71
N ARG A 442 37.63 -9.86 10.98
CA ARG A 442 36.88 -11.04 11.41
C ARG A 442 35.53 -10.65 11.99
N GLY A 443 34.50 -11.42 11.66
CA GLY A 443 33.13 -11.20 12.10
C GLY A 443 32.14 -11.83 11.14
N ARG A 444 30.88 -11.43 11.28
CA ARG A 444 29.77 -11.97 10.53
C ARG A 444 29.04 -10.88 9.76
N LEU A 445 28.96 -11.05 8.44
CA LEU A 445 28.16 -10.22 7.54
C LEU A 445 26.78 -10.85 7.33
N TYR A 446 25.75 -10.02 7.38
CA TYR A 446 24.38 -10.35 7.02
C TYR A 446 23.99 -9.53 5.78
N ASP A 447 23.49 -10.20 4.72
CA ASP A 447 22.96 -9.59 3.50
C ASP A 447 21.43 -9.64 3.54
N LEU A 448 20.83 -8.59 4.11
CA LEU A 448 19.37 -8.45 4.26
C LEU A 448 18.75 -7.63 3.11
N PHE A 449 17.44 -7.40 3.16
CA PHE A 449 16.69 -6.71 2.08
C PHE A 449 16.92 -7.34 0.69
N ARG A 450 17.05 -8.68 0.65
CA ARG A 450 17.14 -9.46 -0.60
C ARG A 450 15.83 -9.46 -1.39
N GLN A 451 14.73 -9.07 -0.74
CA GLN A 451 13.38 -8.98 -1.29
C GLN A 451 12.83 -7.58 -1.14
N SER A 452 12.04 -7.13 -2.12
CA SER A 452 11.44 -5.79 -2.14
C SER A 452 10.22 -5.76 -3.06
N TRP A 453 9.41 -4.71 -3.01
CA TRP A 453 8.10 -4.67 -3.68
C TRP A 453 8.09 -3.94 -5.02
N VAL A 454 7.22 -4.40 -5.92
CA VAL A 454 6.91 -3.76 -7.21
C VAL A 454 5.42 -3.84 -7.52
N ALA A 455 4.87 -2.81 -8.17
CA ALA A 455 3.45 -2.77 -8.56
C ALA A 455 3.18 -3.14 -10.02
N THR A 456 4.22 -3.24 -10.84
CA THR A 456 4.10 -3.44 -12.29
C THR A 456 4.79 -4.72 -12.77
N PRO A 457 4.17 -5.49 -13.70
CA PRO A 457 4.75 -6.70 -14.26
C PRO A 457 5.66 -6.42 -15.47
N GLU A 458 5.86 -5.16 -15.86
CA GLU A 458 6.65 -4.78 -17.05
C GLU A 458 8.08 -5.31 -16.96
N GLU A 459 8.49 -6.11 -17.94
CA GLU A 459 9.72 -6.90 -17.90
C GLU A 459 10.98 -6.04 -17.69
N SER A 460 11.07 -4.90 -18.39
CA SER A 460 12.20 -3.98 -18.25
C SER A 460 12.29 -3.38 -16.84
N TYR A 461 11.16 -3.06 -16.23
CA TYR A 461 11.08 -2.47 -14.89
C TYR A 461 11.41 -3.50 -13.81
N VAL A 462 10.81 -4.69 -13.90
CA VAL A 462 11.10 -5.82 -13.01
C VAL A 462 12.57 -6.23 -13.10
N SER A 463 13.13 -6.30 -14.32
CA SER A 463 14.54 -6.60 -14.54
C SER A 463 15.45 -5.55 -13.89
N ALA A 464 15.17 -4.25 -14.06
CA ALA A 464 15.94 -3.18 -13.46
C ALA A 464 15.97 -3.25 -11.93
N GLY A 465 14.84 -3.55 -11.28
CA GLY A 465 14.78 -3.71 -9.82
C GLY A 465 15.39 -5.01 -9.30
N ASN A 466 15.29 -6.12 -10.05
CA ASN A 466 15.88 -7.41 -9.65
C ASN A 466 17.40 -7.42 -9.68
N LYS A 467 18.02 -6.69 -10.61
CA LYS A 467 19.48 -6.67 -10.78
C LYS A 467 20.26 -6.43 -9.47
N PRO A 468 20.05 -5.32 -8.74
CA PRO A 468 20.76 -5.10 -7.48
C PRO A 468 20.37 -6.11 -6.40
N LEU A 469 19.14 -6.64 -6.38
CA LEU A 469 18.71 -7.61 -5.36
C LEU A 469 19.34 -9.01 -5.56
N ARG A 470 19.61 -9.40 -6.81
CA ARG A 470 20.10 -10.73 -7.18
C ARG A 470 21.62 -10.83 -7.35
N ALA A 471 22.32 -9.70 -7.48
CA ALA A 471 23.77 -9.69 -7.63
C ALA A 471 24.50 -10.44 -6.50
N ASP A 472 25.68 -10.98 -6.77
CA ASP A 472 26.55 -11.49 -5.71
C ASP A 472 27.20 -10.32 -4.94
N LEU A 473 27.66 -10.56 -3.71
CA LEU A 473 28.24 -9.50 -2.87
C LEU A 473 29.49 -8.88 -3.52
N GLU A 474 30.28 -9.70 -4.20
CA GLU A 474 31.50 -9.35 -4.94
C GLU A 474 31.21 -8.41 -6.12
N GLU A 475 29.99 -8.46 -6.67
CA GLU A 475 29.60 -7.69 -7.85
C GLU A 475 29.09 -6.29 -7.49
N LEU A 476 28.58 -6.09 -6.27
CA LEU A 476 27.92 -4.85 -5.84
C LEU A 476 28.83 -3.63 -6.01
N GLN A 477 30.10 -3.74 -5.62
CA GLN A 477 31.07 -2.65 -5.76
C GLN A 477 31.33 -2.33 -7.23
N GLY A 478 31.41 -3.35 -8.08
CA GLY A 478 31.56 -3.22 -9.52
C GLY A 478 30.36 -2.48 -10.12
N MET A 479 29.14 -2.82 -9.72
CA MET A 479 27.91 -2.14 -10.18
C MET A 479 27.93 -0.64 -9.91
N ILE A 480 28.34 -0.21 -8.71
CA ILE A 480 28.44 1.21 -8.33
C ILE A 480 29.51 1.94 -9.14
N ASN A 481 30.62 1.28 -9.46
CA ASN A 481 31.79 1.88 -10.11
C ASN A 481 31.75 1.84 -11.65
N ARG A 482 30.72 1.25 -12.25
CA ARG A 482 30.57 1.23 -13.72
C ARG A 482 30.61 2.65 -14.29
N PRO A 483 31.21 2.86 -15.48
CA PRO A 483 31.11 4.12 -16.18
C PRO A 483 29.66 4.58 -16.33
N VAL A 484 29.41 5.87 -16.15
CA VAL A 484 28.06 6.42 -16.31
C VAL A 484 27.74 6.50 -17.80
N SER A 485 26.70 5.78 -18.20
CA SER A 485 26.08 5.87 -19.53
C SER A 485 24.74 6.61 -19.45
N PHE A 486 24.35 7.26 -20.54
CA PHE A 486 23.12 8.05 -20.61
C PHE A 486 22.23 7.58 -21.75
N VAL A 487 20.93 7.62 -21.51
CA VAL A 487 19.88 7.44 -22.52
C VAL A 487 19.34 8.82 -22.87
N LYS A 488 19.30 9.13 -24.17
CA LYS A 488 18.65 10.35 -24.68
C LYS A 488 17.21 10.01 -25.06
N ALA A 489 16.26 10.69 -24.43
CA ALA A 489 14.83 10.55 -24.73
C ALA A 489 14.24 11.94 -25.01
N GLY A 490 14.10 12.28 -26.29
CA GLY A 490 13.81 13.65 -26.73
C GLY A 490 14.93 14.61 -26.31
N ASN A 491 14.56 15.64 -25.55
CA ASN A 491 15.50 16.64 -25.02
C ASN A 491 16.08 16.27 -23.64
N ILE A 492 15.70 15.12 -23.08
CA ILE A 492 16.10 14.71 -21.73
C ILE A 492 17.24 13.70 -21.80
N VAL A 493 18.27 13.91 -20.99
CA VAL A 493 19.42 13.02 -20.83
C VAL A 493 19.34 12.38 -19.45
N ILE A 494 19.14 11.06 -19.40
CA ILE A 494 18.89 10.32 -18.16
C ILE A 494 19.95 9.23 -18.00
N PRO A 495 20.57 9.05 -16.82
CA PRO A 495 21.45 7.91 -16.58
C PRO A 495 20.72 6.58 -16.84
N SER A 496 21.34 5.67 -17.60
CA SER A 496 20.80 4.33 -17.81
C SER A 496 20.70 3.54 -16.50
N ALA A 497 19.78 2.58 -16.43
CA ALA A 497 19.73 1.59 -15.34
C ALA A 497 20.99 0.70 -15.28
N GLU A 498 21.74 0.57 -16.39
CA GLU A 498 23.00 -0.20 -16.42
C GLU A 498 24.21 0.58 -15.89
N SER A 499 24.09 1.89 -15.74
CA SER A 499 25.16 2.79 -15.31
C SER A 499 25.53 2.61 -13.84
N GLY A 500 26.79 2.90 -13.52
CA GLY A 500 27.19 3.11 -12.12
C GLY A 500 26.57 4.37 -11.54
N LEU A 501 26.91 4.69 -10.29
CA LEU A 501 26.39 5.90 -9.63
C LEU A 501 26.94 7.15 -10.32
N THR A 502 26.06 8.11 -10.61
CA THR A 502 26.45 9.47 -10.96
C THR A 502 27.04 10.19 -9.75
N ASP A 503 27.73 11.31 -9.95
CA ASP A 503 28.32 12.08 -8.85
C ASP A 503 27.28 12.54 -7.82
N SER A 504 26.07 12.90 -8.25
CA SER A 504 24.99 13.29 -7.34
C SER A 504 24.46 12.11 -6.52
N GLU A 505 24.25 10.95 -7.17
CA GLU A 505 23.82 9.73 -6.49
C GLU A 505 24.92 9.21 -5.54
N ARG A 506 26.19 9.37 -5.91
CA ARG A 506 27.33 9.01 -5.05
C ARG A 506 27.37 9.87 -3.79
N ARG A 507 27.19 11.19 -3.92
CA ARG A 507 27.06 12.10 -2.78
C ARG A 507 25.87 11.74 -1.88
N LEU A 508 24.75 11.33 -2.46
CA LEU A 508 23.60 10.83 -1.71
C LEU A 508 23.96 9.54 -0.95
N PHE A 509 24.57 8.55 -1.59
CA PHE A 509 24.94 7.30 -0.92
C PHE A 509 25.98 7.52 0.19
N GLN A 510 26.88 8.50 0.01
CA GLN A 510 27.82 8.95 1.04
C GLN A 510 27.11 9.59 2.23
N SER A 511 26.13 10.47 2.00
CA SER A 511 25.39 11.11 3.10
C SER A 511 24.53 10.12 3.89
N LEU A 512 24.12 9.01 3.25
CA LEU A 512 23.41 7.90 3.90
C LEU A 512 24.35 6.93 4.65
N GLY A 513 25.66 7.07 4.47
CA GLY A 513 26.67 6.17 5.04
C GLY A 513 26.69 4.78 4.41
N LEU A 514 26.24 4.66 3.15
CA LEU A 514 26.24 3.39 2.40
C LEU A 514 27.55 3.15 1.66
N ILE A 515 28.28 4.23 1.36
CA ILE A 515 29.62 4.20 0.77
C ILE A 515 30.51 5.27 1.43
N ASP A 516 31.83 5.07 1.41
CA ASP A 516 32.81 6.04 1.92
C ASP A 516 33.13 7.16 0.90
N GLU A 517 34.03 8.06 1.26
CA GLU A 517 34.51 9.16 0.40
C GLU A 517 35.14 8.67 -0.91
N ASN A 518 35.77 7.49 -0.88
CA ASN A 518 36.33 6.80 -2.04
C ASN A 518 35.26 5.94 -2.77
N GLY A 519 34.02 5.94 -2.27
CA GLY A 519 32.84 5.19 -2.69
C GLY A 519 32.98 3.67 -2.64
N ARG A 520 33.75 3.20 -1.67
CA ARG A 520 33.74 1.81 -1.24
C ARG A 520 32.51 1.57 -0.38
N ILE A 521 31.80 0.49 -0.60
CA ILE A 521 30.61 0.11 0.18
C ILE A 521 30.98 -0.09 1.65
N THR A 522 30.18 0.49 2.53
CA THR A 522 30.35 0.44 3.99
C THR A 522 29.14 -0.20 4.67
N PRO A 523 29.21 -1.48 5.04
CA PRO A 523 28.16 -2.13 5.83
C PRO A 523 27.91 -1.43 7.18
N TRP A 524 26.69 -1.53 7.70
CA TRP A 524 26.33 -1.01 9.02
C TRP A 524 26.96 -1.89 10.11
N ILE A 525 27.87 -1.30 10.87
CA ILE A 525 28.63 -2.00 11.91
C ILE A 525 27.83 -2.02 13.21
N ILE A 526 27.53 -3.23 13.70
CA ILE A 526 26.86 -3.44 14.99
C ILE A 526 27.81 -4.17 15.93
N ARG A 527 28.39 -3.46 16.89
CA ARG A 527 29.23 -4.06 17.93
C ARG A 527 28.36 -4.66 19.04
N ARG A 528 28.84 -5.71 19.68
CA ARG A 528 28.07 -6.41 20.73
C ARG A 528 27.77 -5.51 21.92
N ASP A 529 28.70 -4.64 22.31
CA ASP A 529 28.56 -3.69 23.41
C ASP A 529 27.48 -2.63 23.16
N MET A 530 27.08 -2.40 21.90
CA MET A 530 26.06 -1.42 21.53
C MET A 530 24.64 -1.87 21.84
N ILE A 531 24.40 -3.17 22.02
CA ILE A 531 23.07 -3.79 22.07
C ILE A 531 22.93 -4.88 23.14
N ASP A 532 23.95 -5.08 23.99
CA ASP A 532 24.00 -6.20 24.96
C ASP A 532 22.98 -6.11 26.11
N THR A 533 22.23 -5.01 26.18
CA THR A 533 21.18 -4.71 27.15
C THR A 533 20.02 -3.97 26.47
N PRO A 534 18.76 -4.11 26.94
CA PRO A 534 17.59 -3.41 26.41
C PRO A 534 17.76 -1.89 26.34
N GLU A 535 18.37 -1.30 27.37
CA GLU A 535 18.62 0.13 27.48
C GLU A 535 19.53 0.61 26.35
N LYS A 536 20.65 -0.07 26.10
CA LYS A 536 21.54 0.29 24.98
C LYS A 536 20.88 0.07 23.62
N LEU A 537 20.07 -0.98 23.45
CA LEU A 537 19.36 -1.17 22.18
C LEU A 537 18.43 0.00 21.85
N LEU A 538 17.75 0.58 22.84
CA LEU A 538 16.79 1.68 22.60
C LEU A 538 17.43 3.07 22.68
N GLU A 539 18.47 3.27 23.48
CA GLU A 539 18.97 4.61 23.82
C GLU A 539 20.33 4.95 23.18
N ASN A 540 21.00 3.99 22.51
CA ASN A 540 22.34 4.21 21.98
C ASN A 540 22.37 5.14 20.75
N PRO A 541 22.96 6.35 20.86
CA PRO A 541 23.01 7.31 19.77
C PRO A 541 23.91 6.88 18.60
N GLU A 542 24.89 5.99 18.81
CA GLU A 542 25.71 5.46 17.71
C GLU A 542 24.89 4.55 16.77
N LEU A 543 23.83 3.90 17.29
CA LEU A 543 22.93 3.07 16.49
C LEU A 543 21.90 3.91 15.73
N TRP A 544 21.35 4.93 16.38
CA TRP A 544 20.15 5.64 15.91
C TRP A 544 20.43 7.06 15.41
N GLY A 545 21.63 7.30 14.88
CA GLY A 545 21.94 8.53 14.15
C GLY A 545 22.07 9.77 15.06
N GLY A 546 22.63 9.60 16.25
CA GLY A 546 22.90 10.68 17.20
C GLY A 546 21.78 10.96 18.20
N LYS A 547 20.74 10.12 18.26
CA LYS A 547 19.57 10.25 19.14
C LYS A 547 19.24 8.92 19.81
N ASP A 548 18.37 8.93 20.82
CA ASP A 548 17.67 7.69 21.21
C ASP A 548 16.71 7.24 20.09
N LEU A 549 16.34 5.95 20.08
CA LEU A 549 15.51 5.36 19.04
C LEU A 549 14.15 6.04 18.93
N TRP A 550 13.53 6.44 20.05
CA TRP A 550 12.23 7.08 20.02
C TRP A 550 12.32 8.40 19.26
N SER A 551 13.28 9.25 19.64
CA SER A 551 13.51 10.54 18.97
C SER A 551 13.90 10.37 17.51
N ALA A 552 14.62 9.30 17.18
CA ALA A 552 15.02 8.98 15.81
C ALA A 552 13.86 8.47 14.92
N LEU A 553 12.85 7.81 15.50
CA LEU A 553 11.70 7.26 14.78
C LEU A 553 10.50 8.21 14.67
N TYR A 554 10.30 9.07 15.67
CA TYR A 554 9.01 9.74 15.87
C TYR A 554 9.08 11.26 15.80
N GLU A 555 10.22 11.91 16.06
CA GLU A 555 10.27 13.37 16.04
C GLU A 555 9.93 13.94 14.65
N PRO A 556 8.97 14.87 14.54
CA PRO A 556 8.58 15.46 13.26
C PRO A 556 9.81 16.11 12.60
N PRO A 557 10.08 15.79 11.32
CA PRO A 557 11.19 16.39 10.63
C PRO A 557 10.89 17.86 10.30
N ARG A 558 11.95 18.66 10.15
CA ARG A 558 11.81 20.00 9.57
C ARG A 558 11.75 19.89 8.05
N GLY A 559 10.96 20.75 7.43
CA GLY A 559 10.89 20.85 5.98
C GLY A 559 9.91 21.93 5.56
N ASP A 560 9.67 22.02 4.27
CA ASP A 560 8.78 23.03 3.70
C ASP A 560 7.32 22.57 3.70
N ILE A 561 6.44 23.56 3.86
CA ILE A 561 5.02 23.47 3.61
C ILE A 561 4.74 24.55 2.56
N THR A 562 4.38 24.17 1.35
CA THR A 562 4.13 25.09 0.24
C THR A 562 2.70 24.97 -0.25
N VAL A 563 2.19 26.05 -0.86
CA VAL A 563 0.84 26.06 -1.40
C VAL A 563 0.71 25.09 -2.59
N GLU A 564 1.77 24.94 -3.39
CA GLU A 564 1.83 24.00 -4.50
C GLU A 564 1.76 22.55 -4.04
N HIS A 565 2.49 22.16 -2.99
CA HIS A 565 2.42 20.80 -2.46
C HIS A 565 1.06 20.52 -1.79
N ALA A 566 0.44 21.51 -1.14
CA ALA A 566 -0.94 21.38 -0.67
C ALA A 566 -1.92 21.17 -1.83
N GLN A 567 -1.73 21.89 -2.95
CA GLN A 567 -2.52 21.69 -4.16
C GLN A 567 -2.29 20.31 -4.79
N HIS A 568 -1.06 19.81 -4.81
CA HIS A 568 -0.71 18.49 -5.30
C HIS A 568 -1.31 17.38 -4.43
N ALA A 569 -1.19 17.48 -3.11
CA ALA A 569 -1.79 16.53 -2.18
C ALA A 569 -3.31 16.46 -2.39
N PHE A 570 -3.97 17.60 -2.58
CA PHE A 570 -5.41 17.63 -2.87
C PHE A 570 -5.72 16.98 -4.22
N TYR A 571 -4.91 17.24 -5.23
CA TYR A 571 -5.01 16.59 -6.54
C TYR A 571 -4.91 15.07 -6.43
N MET A 572 -3.92 14.54 -5.70
CA MET A 572 -3.72 13.09 -5.55
C MET A 572 -4.88 12.45 -4.77
N ALA A 573 -5.33 13.09 -3.68
CA ALA A 573 -6.46 12.61 -2.89
C ALA A 573 -7.78 12.60 -3.70
N ALA A 574 -8.07 13.67 -4.44
CA ALA A 574 -9.26 13.78 -5.26
C ALA A 574 -9.26 12.77 -6.42
N ASN A 575 -8.16 12.66 -7.16
CA ASN A 575 -8.05 11.70 -8.25
C ASN A 575 -8.17 10.25 -7.75
N TYR A 576 -7.51 9.90 -6.65
CA TYR A 576 -7.62 8.54 -6.12
C TYR A 576 -9.02 8.26 -5.56
N GLY A 577 -9.60 9.18 -4.78
CA GLY A 577 -10.96 9.01 -4.26
C GLY A 577 -12.00 8.89 -5.37
N PHE A 578 -11.84 9.62 -6.47
CA PHE A 578 -12.65 9.48 -7.68
C PHE A 578 -12.57 8.07 -8.28
N GLN A 579 -11.38 7.47 -8.33
CA GLN A 579 -11.18 6.11 -8.85
C GLN A 579 -11.86 5.07 -7.95
N VAL A 580 -11.76 5.23 -6.62
CA VAL A 580 -12.43 4.36 -5.64
C VAL A 580 -13.95 4.38 -5.83
N LEU A 581 -14.56 5.57 -5.96
CA LEU A 581 -16.00 5.69 -6.22
C LEU A 581 -16.42 5.04 -7.55
N ASN A 582 -15.49 4.86 -8.49
CA ASN A 582 -15.68 4.16 -9.76
C ASN A 582 -15.37 2.66 -9.70
N GLY A 583 -15.07 2.11 -8.51
CA GLY A 583 -14.73 0.71 -8.32
C GLY A 583 -13.30 0.34 -8.75
N ASN A 584 -12.42 1.33 -8.93
CA ASN A 584 -11.01 1.11 -9.26
C ASN A 584 -10.11 1.41 -8.06
N LEU A 585 -9.60 0.35 -7.43
CA LEU A 585 -8.89 0.42 -6.14
C LEU A 585 -7.36 0.41 -6.28
N ALA A 586 -6.87 -0.16 -7.38
CA ALA A 586 -5.48 -0.08 -7.81
C ALA A 586 -5.39 0.89 -9.00
N ALA A 587 -5.21 2.17 -8.69
CA ALA A 587 -5.43 3.25 -9.64
C ALA A 587 -4.13 3.83 -10.20
N ALA A 588 -4.02 3.81 -11.52
CA ALA A 588 -2.95 4.49 -12.24
C ALA A 588 -3.24 6.00 -12.28
N ILE A 589 -2.44 6.80 -11.60
CA ILE A 589 -2.59 8.27 -11.53
C ILE A 589 -1.29 8.92 -11.98
N ASP A 590 -1.42 9.94 -12.82
CA ASP A 590 -0.30 10.75 -13.29
C ASP A 590 0.06 11.78 -12.22
N ASP A 591 1.30 11.74 -11.77
CA ASP A 591 1.88 12.74 -10.88
C ASP A 591 2.54 13.84 -11.70
N TYR A 592 1.96 15.04 -11.65
CA TYR A 592 2.42 16.16 -12.47
C TYR A 592 3.69 16.84 -11.94
N GLU A 593 4.05 16.66 -10.66
CA GLU A 593 5.30 17.18 -10.10
C GLU A 593 6.48 16.29 -10.50
N LEU A 594 6.26 14.98 -10.53
CA LEU A 594 7.28 14.01 -10.89
C LEU A 594 7.33 13.71 -12.39
N GLY A 595 6.27 14.03 -13.14
CA GLY A 595 6.14 13.68 -14.56
C GLY A 595 6.11 12.16 -14.76
N GLN A 596 5.52 11.43 -13.82
CA GLN A 596 5.50 9.96 -13.77
C GLN A 596 4.11 9.45 -13.44
N ARG A 597 3.80 8.23 -13.85
CA ARG A 597 2.55 7.55 -13.49
C ARG A 597 2.82 6.57 -12.37
N PHE A 598 1.97 6.57 -11.34
CA PHE A 598 2.08 5.65 -10.22
C PHE A 598 0.84 4.76 -10.13
N MET A 599 1.05 3.50 -9.76
CA MET A 599 -0.02 2.65 -9.24
C MET A 599 -0.27 3.04 -7.79
N ASN A 600 -1.46 3.54 -7.50
CA ASN A 600 -1.85 4.01 -6.18
C ASN A 600 -2.86 3.05 -5.55
N ASP A 601 -2.84 2.99 -4.23
CA ASP A 601 -3.75 2.25 -3.39
C ASP A 601 -4.27 3.15 -2.26
N LEU A 602 -4.99 2.60 -1.28
CA LEU A 602 -5.61 3.42 -0.23
C LEU A 602 -4.62 4.19 0.63
N ALA A 603 -3.38 3.72 0.77
CA ALA A 603 -2.35 4.42 1.54
C ALA A 603 -2.08 5.82 0.96
N THR A 604 -2.16 5.98 -0.38
CA THR A 604 -2.07 7.29 -1.05
C THR A 604 -3.18 8.23 -0.57
N TYR A 605 -4.43 7.76 -0.49
CA TYR A 605 -5.53 8.59 -0.02
C TYR A 605 -5.38 8.95 1.46
N ARG A 606 -5.06 7.95 2.29
CA ARG A 606 -4.91 8.10 3.74
C ARG A 606 -3.89 9.19 4.07
N ILE A 607 -2.71 9.15 3.46
CA ILE A 607 -1.64 10.07 3.81
C ILE A 607 -1.98 11.51 3.41
N PHE A 608 -2.46 11.74 2.19
CA PHE A 608 -2.75 13.09 1.72
C PHE A 608 -3.94 13.70 2.46
N VAL A 609 -5.01 12.93 2.72
CA VAL A 609 -6.15 13.42 3.51
C VAL A 609 -5.71 13.74 4.94
N SER A 610 -4.90 12.88 5.57
CA SER A 610 -4.42 13.14 6.93
C SER A 610 -3.53 14.37 6.99
N TRP A 611 -2.62 14.55 6.03
CA TRP A 611 -1.75 15.72 5.97
C TRP A 611 -2.55 17.00 5.73
N LEU A 612 -3.41 17.06 4.70
CA LEU A 612 -4.26 18.21 4.39
C LEU A 612 -5.15 18.60 5.58
N TRP A 613 -5.73 17.61 6.26
CA TRP A 613 -6.54 17.84 7.46
C TRP A 613 -5.71 18.54 8.54
N THR A 614 -4.47 18.09 8.79
CA THR A 614 -3.59 18.77 9.77
C THR A 614 -3.22 20.18 9.34
N LEU A 615 -2.99 20.43 8.04
CA LEU A 615 -2.68 21.77 7.55
C LEU A 615 -3.80 22.76 7.83
N ILE A 616 -5.06 22.39 7.52
CA ILE A 616 -6.23 23.25 7.72
C ILE A 616 -6.52 23.39 9.21
N ARG A 617 -6.52 22.27 9.96
CA ARG A 617 -6.83 22.23 11.39
C ARG A 617 -5.94 23.17 12.21
N HIS A 618 -4.66 23.22 11.87
CA HIS A 618 -3.65 24.03 12.58
C HIS A 618 -3.37 25.37 11.91
N ARG A 619 -4.08 25.70 10.82
CA ARG A 619 -3.83 26.89 10.00
C ARG A 619 -2.34 27.02 9.66
N ALA A 620 -1.76 25.92 9.17
CA ALA A 620 -0.34 25.81 8.90
C ALA A 620 0.16 26.96 8.02
N MET A 621 1.33 27.49 8.38
CA MET A 621 1.94 28.62 7.68
C MET A 621 2.75 28.12 6.50
N PHE A 622 2.53 28.67 5.32
CA PHE A 622 3.36 28.34 4.17
C PHE A 622 4.77 28.89 4.35
N THR A 623 5.79 28.03 4.20
CA THR A 623 7.19 28.39 4.46
C THR A 623 7.80 29.22 3.34
N ARG A 624 7.17 29.25 2.17
CA ARG A 624 7.65 29.95 0.96
C ARG A 624 6.48 30.60 0.23
N ALA A 625 6.77 31.67 -0.50
CA ALA A 625 5.80 32.28 -1.39
C ALA A 625 5.62 31.42 -2.64
N GLY A 626 4.39 31.31 -3.12
CA GLY A 626 3.98 30.44 -4.21
C GLY A 626 2.64 30.89 -4.80
N SER A 627 2.00 30.03 -5.58
CA SER A 627 0.70 30.31 -6.20
C SER A 627 -0.20 29.08 -6.19
N LEU A 628 -1.49 29.24 -5.89
CA LEU A 628 -2.48 28.27 -6.34
C LEU A 628 -2.67 28.43 -7.85
N LYS A 629 -2.65 27.30 -8.56
CA LYS A 629 -2.65 27.25 -10.01
C LYS A 629 -3.97 26.73 -10.57
N GLY A 630 -4.42 27.33 -11.65
CA GLY A 630 -5.50 26.81 -12.50
C GLY A 630 -4.97 25.85 -13.57
N PRO A 631 -5.89 25.18 -14.28
CA PRO A 631 -5.53 24.22 -15.31
C PRO A 631 -4.84 24.87 -16.53
N GLY A 632 -3.91 24.14 -17.13
CA GLY A 632 -3.34 24.45 -18.44
C GLY A 632 -2.84 23.18 -19.14
N LEU A 633 -2.93 23.17 -20.47
CA LEU A 633 -2.44 22.07 -21.32
C LEU A 633 -0.92 22.18 -21.50
N THR A 634 -0.21 21.08 -21.24
CA THR A 634 1.26 20.97 -21.29
C THR A 634 1.69 19.68 -22.01
N GLU A 635 3.00 19.41 -22.13
CA GLU A 635 3.48 18.10 -22.59
C GLU A 635 3.17 16.94 -21.61
N LEU A 636 2.65 17.21 -20.41
CA LEU A 636 2.19 16.18 -19.48
C LEU A 636 0.67 15.97 -19.53
N GLY A 637 -0.02 16.73 -20.37
CA GLY A 637 -1.48 16.84 -20.40
C GLY A 637 -1.99 18.09 -19.67
N VAL A 638 -3.27 18.09 -19.31
CA VAL A 638 -3.89 19.16 -18.51
C VAL A 638 -3.46 19.02 -17.05
N ILE A 639 -2.72 19.99 -16.54
CA ILE A 639 -2.20 20.00 -15.15
C ILE A 639 -2.39 21.39 -14.52
N PRO A 640 -2.32 21.52 -13.18
CA PRO A 640 -2.25 22.83 -12.52
C PRO A 640 -0.94 23.54 -12.85
N VAL A 641 -0.99 24.57 -13.71
CA VAL A 641 0.22 25.28 -14.19
C VAL A 641 0.04 26.79 -14.32
N VAL A 642 -1.19 27.28 -14.47
CA VAL A 642 -1.45 28.71 -14.67
C VAL A 642 -1.62 29.37 -13.32
N ASP A 643 -0.71 30.25 -12.92
CA ASP A 643 -0.84 31.00 -11.66
C ASP A 643 -2.16 31.78 -11.58
N ARG A 644 -2.93 31.59 -10.50
CA ARG A 644 -4.23 32.25 -10.28
C ARG A 644 -4.26 33.08 -9.02
N ILE A 645 -3.78 32.52 -7.91
CA ILE A 645 -3.83 33.18 -6.60
C ILE A 645 -2.43 33.13 -6.00
N ARG A 646 -1.81 34.30 -5.88
CA ARG A 646 -0.51 34.45 -5.21
C ARG A 646 -0.68 34.25 -3.71
N VAL A 647 0.21 33.47 -3.11
CA VAL A 647 0.25 33.22 -1.67
C VAL A 647 1.65 33.54 -1.16
N GLU A 648 1.75 34.50 -0.25
CA GLU A 648 3.04 34.93 0.31
C GLU A 648 3.53 33.99 1.42
N ALA A 649 4.85 33.95 1.65
CA ALA A 649 5.42 33.20 2.76
C ALA A 649 4.86 33.71 4.10
N GLY A 650 4.55 32.80 5.02
CA GLY A 650 3.86 33.12 6.27
C GLY A 650 2.35 33.33 6.11
N THR A 651 1.76 33.05 4.94
CA THR A 651 0.29 32.98 4.83
C THR A 651 -0.21 31.70 5.49
N ALA A 652 -1.25 31.80 6.32
CA ALA A 652 -1.89 30.65 6.95
C ALA A 652 -2.82 29.92 5.97
N PHE A 653 -2.86 28.59 6.00
CA PHE A 653 -3.82 27.82 5.22
C PHE A 653 -5.19 27.80 5.92
N THR A 654 -6.03 28.78 5.59
CA THR A 654 -7.39 28.94 6.13
C THR A 654 -8.42 28.14 5.33
N GLU A 655 -9.62 27.96 5.88
CA GLU A 655 -10.76 27.39 5.15
C GLU A 655 -11.08 28.19 3.88
N GLU A 656 -10.99 29.53 3.90
CA GLU A 656 -11.18 30.35 2.71
C GLU A 656 -10.16 30.03 1.61
N LEU A 657 -8.88 29.88 1.96
CA LEU A 657 -7.86 29.52 0.98
C LEU A 657 -8.01 28.07 0.49
N PHE A 658 -8.47 27.17 1.35
CA PHE A 658 -8.86 25.81 0.94
C PHE A 658 -10.03 25.82 -0.04
N GLU A 659 -11.06 26.64 0.18
CA GLU A 659 -12.17 26.79 -0.77
C GLU A 659 -11.69 27.26 -2.14
N ARG A 660 -10.72 28.17 -2.20
CA ARG A 660 -10.09 28.56 -3.47
C ARG A 660 -9.33 27.41 -4.16
N LEU A 661 -8.60 26.61 -3.38
CA LEU A 661 -7.95 25.41 -3.90
C LEU A 661 -8.99 24.42 -4.46
N TRP A 662 -10.08 24.21 -3.74
CA TRP A 662 -11.19 23.36 -4.13
C TRP A 662 -11.80 23.82 -5.46
N GLU A 663 -12.09 25.12 -5.61
CA GLU A 663 -12.64 25.72 -6.84
C GLU A 663 -11.70 25.47 -8.03
N LEU A 664 -10.40 25.72 -7.86
CA LEU A 664 -9.40 25.54 -8.91
C LEU A 664 -9.21 24.08 -9.31
N HIS A 665 -9.28 23.14 -8.36
CA HIS A 665 -9.22 21.71 -8.69
C HIS A 665 -10.49 21.25 -9.43
N TYR A 666 -11.66 21.81 -9.09
CA TYR A 666 -12.88 21.51 -9.80
C TYR A 666 -12.85 22.06 -11.24
N GLU A 667 -12.32 23.28 -11.44
CA GLU A 667 -12.01 23.82 -12.78
C GLU A 667 -11.08 22.88 -13.55
N TRP A 668 -10.01 22.39 -12.90
CA TRP A 668 -9.09 21.42 -13.50
C TRP A 668 -9.77 20.12 -13.92
N THR A 669 -10.69 19.60 -13.10
CA THR A 669 -11.42 18.35 -13.40
C THR A 669 -12.21 18.47 -14.70
N TRP A 670 -12.92 19.59 -14.90
CA TRP A 670 -13.66 19.85 -16.14
C TRP A 670 -12.75 20.11 -17.34
N ALA A 671 -11.62 20.80 -17.14
CA ALA A 671 -10.61 20.97 -18.18
C ALA A 671 -10.02 19.63 -18.63
N PHE A 672 -9.77 18.72 -17.69
CA PHE A 672 -9.32 17.35 -17.97
C PHE A 672 -10.36 16.56 -18.78
N TYR A 673 -11.64 16.63 -18.43
CA TYR A 673 -12.70 15.98 -19.21
C TYR A 673 -12.84 16.55 -20.62
N ASN A 674 -12.77 17.89 -20.78
CA ASN A 674 -12.82 18.52 -22.09
C ASN A 674 -11.63 18.11 -22.99
N GLU A 675 -10.43 18.02 -22.43
CA GLU A 675 -9.26 17.54 -23.17
C GLU A 675 -9.40 16.06 -23.53
N PHE A 676 -9.89 15.23 -22.60
CA PHE A 676 -10.17 13.81 -22.88
C PHE A 676 -11.14 13.66 -24.07
N ASP A 677 -12.23 14.43 -24.08
CA ASP A 677 -13.22 14.42 -25.18
C ASP A 677 -12.60 14.90 -26.49
N THR A 678 -11.70 15.89 -26.43
CA THR A 678 -10.97 16.40 -27.60
C THR A 678 -10.07 15.32 -28.20
N LEU A 679 -9.31 14.61 -27.37
CA LEU A 679 -8.45 13.51 -27.83
C LEU A 679 -9.27 12.35 -28.43
N ALA A 680 -10.41 12.00 -27.81
CA ALA A 680 -11.31 10.99 -28.33
C ALA A 680 -11.91 11.40 -29.69
N ALA A 681 -12.36 12.66 -29.82
CA ALA A 681 -12.88 13.20 -31.07
C ALA A 681 -11.84 13.16 -32.18
N ARG A 682 -10.62 13.63 -31.92
CA ARG A 682 -9.50 13.57 -32.89
C ARG A 682 -9.22 12.14 -33.34
N ARG A 683 -9.19 11.18 -32.42
CA ARG A 683 -8.95 9.76 -32.75
C ARG A 683 -10.06 9.15 -33.61
N ILE A 684 -11.32 9.54 -33.39
CA ILE A 684 -12.45 9.11 -34.22
C ILE A 684 -12.34 9.71 -35.62
N VAL A 685 -12.10 11.02 -35.72
CA VAL A 685 -11.98 11.72 -37.01
C VAL A 685 -10.78 11.20 -37.81
N GLU A 686 -9.64 10.97 -37.16
CA GLU A 686 -8.43 10.42 -37.80
C GLU A 686 -8.69 9.05 -38.42
N ARG A 687 -9.45 8.18 -37.74
CA ARG A 687 -9.72 6.82 -38.22
C ARG A 687 -10.79 6.77 -39.31
N ILE A 688 -11.82 7.61 -39.22
CA ILE A 688 -13.00 7.55 -40.10
C ILE A 688 -12.87 8.47 -41.30
N SER A 689 -12.41 9.71 -41.09
CA SER A 689 -12.30 10.72 -42.13
C SER A 689 -11.02 11.55 -41.96
N PRO A 690 -9.82 10.95 -42.17
CA PRO A 690 -8.54 11.64 -41.98
C PRO A 690 -8.43 12.99 -42.71
N SER A 691 -9.11 13.14 -43.85
CA SER A 691 -9.17 14.40 -44.62
C SER A 691 -9.80 15.58 -43.88
N LYS A 692 -10.58 15.32 -42.81
CA LYS A 692 -11.23 16.33 -41.97
C LYS A 692 -10.47 16.66 -40.68
N MET A 693 -9.27 16.10 -40.47
CA MET A 693 -8.51 16.25 -39.22
C MET A 693 -8.07 17.69 -38.90
N GLU A 694 -7.86 18.51 -39.94
CA GLU A 694 -7.48 19.92 -39.79
C GLU A 694 -8.69 20.85 -39.58
N ASP A 695 -9.91 20.35 -39.74
CA ASP A 695 -11.13 21.13 -39.55
C ASP A 695 -11.52 21.19 -38.07
N ARG A 696 -11.19 22.32 -37.44
CA ARG A 696 -11.49 22.56 -36.02
C ARG A 696 -12.98 22.52 -35.71
N SER A 697 -13.84 22.94 -36.65
CA SER A 697 -15.29 22.94 -36.42
C SER A 697 -15.82 21.50 -36.36
N VAL A 698 -15.29 20.61 -37.20
CA VAL A 698 -15.61 19.19 -37.19
C VAL A 698 -15.17 18.53 -35.89
N ILE A 699 -13.93 18.77 -35.44
CA ILE A 699 -13.44 18.23 -34.15
C ILE A 699 -14.35 18.69 -33.00
N GLU A 700 -14.72 19.98 -32.98
CA GLU A 700 -15.57 20.54 -31.92
C GLU A 700 -16.99 19.93 -31.93
N SER A 701 -17.60 19.74 -33.10
CA SER A 701 -18.89 19.08 -33.23
C SER A 701 -18.85 17.65 -32.70
N VAL A 702 -17.86 16.86 -33.11
CA VAL A 702 -17.69 15.48 -32.61
C VAL A 702 -17.44 15.47 -31.11
N LYS A 703 -16.58 16.36 -30.60
CA LYS A 703 -16.31 16.51 -29.17
C LYS A 703 -17.58 16.76 -28.36
N ASN A 704 -18.45 17.66 -28.82
CA ASN A 704 -19.70 18.01 -28.11
C ASN A 704 -20.67 16.82 -28.04
N ILE A 705 -20.73 15.99 -29.09
CA ILE A 705 -21.52 14.75 -29.09
C ILE A 705 -20.93 13.76 -28.07
N LEU A 706 -19.61 13.57 -28.08
CA LEU A 706 -18.91 12.69 -27.12
C LEU A 706 -19.07 13.17 -25.68
N SER A 707 -19.01 14.48 -25.44
CA SER A 707 -19.16 15.05 -24.10
C SER A 707 -20.51 14.70 -23.48
N ARG A 708 -21.58 14.75 -24.28
CA ARG A 708 -22.92 14.25 -23.89
C ARG A 708 -22.95 12.74 -23.71
N ALA A 709 -22.32 11.98 -24.60
CA ALA A 709 -22.26 10.52 -24.50
C ALA A 709 -21.48 10.05 -23.26
N TYR A 710 -20.46 10.79 -22.82
CA TYR A 710 -19.54 10.40 -21.75
C TYR A 710 -19.86 11.06 -20.40
N SER A 711 -20.92 11.87 -20.29
CA SER A 711 -21.24 12.72 -19.14
C SER A 711 -21.57 11.97 -17.86
N SER A 712 -22.36 10.91 -17.93
CA SER A 712 -22.74 10.06 -16.79
C SER A 712 -22.72 8.61 -17.20
N GLY A 713 -22.06 7.77 -16.39
CA GLY A 713 -21.72 6.36 -16.62
C GLY A 713 -21.81 5.98 -18.09
N PRO A 714 -20.73 6.16 -18.89
CA PRO A 714 -20.80 6.43 -20.31
C PRO A 714 -21.97 5.76 -21.02
N PHE A 715 -22.68 6.57 -21.79
CA PHE A 715 -23.85 6.20 -22.58
C PHE A 715 -25.19 6.12 -21.83
N ARG A 716 -25.31 6.69 -20.61
CA ARG A 716 -26.62 6.83 -19.94
C ARG A 716 -27.52 7.89 -20.56
N GLU A 717 -26.97 9.05 -20.91
CA GLU A 717 -27.74 10.16 -21.51
C GLU A 717 -27.90 10.03 -23.03
N LEU A 718 -26.85 9.54 -23.71
CA LEU A 718 -26.83 9.34 -25.16
C LEU A 718 -26.14 8.01 -25.44
N SER A 719 -26.85 7.04 -26.03
CA SER A 719 -26.28 5.71 -26.28
C SER A 719 -25.10 5.77 -27.26
N ALA A 720 -24.19 4.80 -27.19
CA ALA A 720 -23.05 4.74 -28.12
C ALA A 720 -23.50 4.73 -29.60
N ARG A 721 -24.62 4.05 -29.90
CA ARG A 721 -25.19 4.00 -31.25
C ARG A 721 -25.83 5.32 -31.68
N GLU A 722 -26.48 6.04 -30.79
CA GLU A 722 -27.02 7.37 -31.08
C GLU A 722 -25.89 8.38 -31.30
N ALA A 723 -24.88 8.38 -30.43
CA ALA A 723 -23.68 9.18 -30.62
C ALA A 723 -22.99 8.87 -31.96
N ALA A 724 -22.90 7.60 -32.34
CA ALA A 724 -22.33 7.19 -33.62
C ALA A 724 -23.14 7.68 -34.83
N LYS A 725 -24.48 7.71 -34.74
CA LYS A 725 -25.33 8.30 -35.78
C LYS A 725 -25.09 9.79 -35.91
N GLU A 726 -25.13 10.54 -34.80
CA GLU A 726 -24.86 11.99 -34.80
C GLU A 726 -23.46 12.28 -35.36
N ILE A 727 -22.43 11.50 -35.00
CA ILE A 727 -21.08 11.66 -35.53
C ILE A 727 -21.02 11.34 -37.03
N SER A 728 -21.70 10.28 -37.48
CA SER A 728 -21.76 9.90 -38.89
C SER A 728 -22.36 11.00 -39.77
N GLU A 729 -23.28 11.81 -39.26
CA GLU A 729 -23.84 12.97 -39.97
C GLU A 729 -22.81 14.09 -40.15
N VAL A 730 -21.89 14.26 -39.19
CA VAL A 730 -20.82 15.28 -39.24
C VAL A 730 -19.67 14.85 -40.15
N ILE A 731 -19.17 13.62 -39.98
CA ILE A 731 -17.93 13.18 -40.62
C ILE A 731 -18.11 12.17 -41.75
N GLY A 732 -19.31 11.60 -41.92
CA GLY A 732 -19.55 10.44 -42.78
C GLY A 732 -19.10 9.14 -42.10
N GLY A 733 -18.99 8.06 -42.87
CA GLY A 733 -18.55 6.75 -42.37
C GLY A 733 -19.69 5.81 -41.98
N SER A 734 -19.34 4.58 -41.58
CA SER A 734 -20.30 3.58 -41.12
C SER A 734 -20.64 3.80 -39.64
N VAL A 735 -21.93 3.84 -39.30
CA VAL A 735 -22.40 3.94 -37.91
C VAL A 735 -21.83 2.81 -37.05
N ASP A 736 -21.78 1.57 -37.56
CA ASP A 736 -21.28 0.44 -36.78
C ASP A 736 -19.77 0.54 -36.52
N GLU A 737 -19.01 1.11 -37.45
CA GLU A 737 -17.58 1.37 -37.25
C GLU A 737 -17.35 2.48 -36.23
N ILE A 738 -18.09 3.58 -36.35
CA ILE A 738 -18.00 4.71 -35.42
C ILE A 738 -18.42 4.26 -34.01
N GLU A 739 -19.51 3.50 -33.87
CA GLU A 739 -20.00 2.97 -32.59
C GLU A 739 -18.90 2.18 -31.88
N LYS A 740 -18.18 1.32 -32.61
CA LYS A 740 -17.04 0.59 -32.06
C LYS A 740 -15.94 1.51 -31.55
N ILE A 741 -15.58 2.56 -32.29
CA ILE A 741 -14.52 3.50 -31.88
C ILE A 741 -14.98 4.38 -30.70
N VAL A 742 -16.23 4.80 -30.68
CA VAL A 742 -16.85 5.54 -29.56
C VAL A 742 -16.78 4.69 -28.29
N ILE A 743 -17.14 3.41 -28.35
CA ILE A 743 -17.00 2.49 -27.20
C ILE A 743 -15.52 2.29 -26.82
N GLU A 744 -14.61 2.13 -27.79
CA GLU A 744 -13.16 1.97 -27.55
C GLU A 744 -12.51 3.19 -26.89
N THR A 745 -13.05 4.40 -27.13
CA THR A 745 -12.51 5.67 -26.64
C THR A 745 -13.24 6.23 -25.43
N ALA A 746 -14.33 5.58 -24.99
CA ALA A 746 -15.07 5.98 -23.80
C ALA A 746 -14.20 5.98 -22.53
N PRO A 747 -14.42 6.93 -21.60
CA PRO A 747 -13.74 6.91 -20.33
C PRO A 747 -14.15 5.66 -19.53
N ARG A 748 -13.25 5.16 -18.69
CA ARG A 748 -13.52 3.99 -17.82
C ARG A 748 -14.07 4.38 -16.45
N PHE A 749 -14.63 5.59 -16.37
CA PHE A 749 -15.13 6.20 -15.15
C PHE A 749 -16.39 6.99 -15.47
N ASP A 750 -17.24 7.11 -14.47
CA ASP A 750 -18.45 7.91 -14.42
C ASP A 750 -18.11 9.29 -13.86
N ARG A 751 -18.25 10.33 -14.70
CA ARG A 751 -17.92 11.71 -14.35
C ARG A 751 -18.91 12.30 -13.35
N SER A 752 -20.09 11.71 -13.14
CA SER A 752 -21.04 12.19 -12.14
C SER A 752 -20.49 12.07 -10.70
N PHE A 753 -19.50 11.20 -10.48
CA PHE A 753 -18.83 11.10 -9.18
C PHE A 753 -17.84 12.23 -8.89
N ALA A 754 -17.52 13.10 -9.86
CA ALA A 754 -16.61 14.22 -9.65
C ALA A 754 -17.12 15.14 -8.53
N LYS A 755 -18.39 15.55 -8.58
CA LYS A 755 -19.01 16.34 -7.52
C LYS A 755 -18.99 15.59 -6.17
N ALA A 756 -19.28 14.29 -6.19
CA ALA A 756 -19.35 13.48 -4.97
C ALA A 756 -18.01 13.43 -4.23
N ILE A 757 -16.88 13.17 -4.92
CA ILE A 757 -15.57 13.15 -4.25
C ILE A 757 -15.18 14.53 -3.72
N MET A 758 -15.51 15.60 -4.45
CA MET A 758 -15.19 16.97 -4.04
C MET A 758 -15.94 17.37 -2.77
N GLU A 759 -17.21 16.99 -2.62
CA GLU A 759 -17.98 17.22 -1.39
C GLU A 759 -17.48 16.37 -0.22
N ILE A 760 -17.13 15.09 -0.47
CA ILE A 760 -16.57 14.21 0.57
C ILE A 760 -15.27 14.80 1.12
N LEU A 761 -14.34 15.21 0.25
CA LEU A 761 -13.08 15.81 0.66
C LEU A 761 -13.29 17.14 1.37
N ARG A 762 -14.18 18.00 0.88
CA ARG A 762 -14.54 19.26 1.54
C ARG A 762 -14.99 19.02 2.98
N LYS A 763 -15.96 18.12 3.20
CA LYS A 763 -16.47 17.77 4.53
C LYS A 763 -15.41 17.12 5.42
N GLN A 764 -14.62 16.19 4.88
CA GLN A 764 -13.53 15.54 5.61
C GLN A 764 -12.49 16.53 6.12
N LEU A 765 -12.00 17.40 5.23
CA LEU A 765 -10.86 18.27 5.49
C LEU A 765 -11.20 19.48 6.37
N THR A 766 -12.45 19.92 6.36
CA THR A 766 -12.95 21.04 7.19
C THR A 766 -13.55 20.59 8.52
N SER A 767 -13.85 19.30 8.69
CA SER A 767 -14.42 18.81 9.94
C SER A 767 -13.42 18.81 11.09
N SER A 768 -13.91 19.11 12.29
CA SER A 768 -13.16 18.92 13.54
C SER A 768 -12.99 17.45 13.93
N LEU A 769 -13.81 16.55 13.37
CA LEU A 769 -13.78 15.11 13.64
C LEU A 769 -12.81 14.41 12.68
N TYR A 770 -11.62 14.08 13.18
CA TYR A 770 -10.64 13.30 12.43
C TYR A 770 -11.03 11.82 12.31
N ILE A 771 -10.96 11.26 11.10
CA ILE A 771 -11.22 9.84 10.81
C ILE A 771 -9.91 9.16 10.40
N GLN A 772 -9.50 8.15 11.19
CA GLN A 772 -8.39 7.28 10.84
C GLN A 772 -8.82 6.27 9.77
N HIS A 773 -7.94 5.96 8.81
CA HIS A 773 -8.27 5.15 7.63
C HIS A 773 -9.46 5.76 6.87
N SER A 774 -9.32 7.02 6.46
CA SER A 774 -10.36 7.87 5.85
C SER A 774 -11.01 7.28 4.58
N SER A 775 -10.35 6.32 3.92
CA SER A 775 -10.90 5.54 2.82
C SER A 775 -12.18 4.78 3.18
N ARG A 776 -12.41 4.43 4.45
CA ARG A 776 -13.68 3.81 4.89
C ARG A 776 -14.89 4.68 4.63
N VAL A 777 -14.72 6.00 4.61
CA VAL A 777 -15.78 6.94 4.21
C VAL A 777 -16.17 6.69 2.76
N LEU A 778 -15.19 6.54 1.86
CA LEU A 778 -15.45 6.29 0.44
C LEU A 778 -16.22 4.98 0.23
N PHE A 779 -15.79 3.88 0.85
CA PHE A 779 -16.45 2.57 0.68
C PHE A 779 -17.86 2.54 1.26
N THR A 780 -18.09 3.23 2.36
CA THR A 780 -19.40 3.31 3.00
C THR A 780 -20.37 4.12 2.13
N LEU A 781 -19.87 5.16 1.47
CA LEU A 781 -20.66 6.07 0.64
C LEU A 781 -20.82 5.63 -0.82
N ALA A 782 -19.93 4.76 -1.32
CA ALA A 782 -19.92 4.32 -2.71
C ALA A 782 -21.19 3.57 -3.15
N PRO A 783 -21.81 2.68 -2.31
CA PRO A 783 -23.05 2.00 -2.66
C PRO A 783 -24.30 2.88 -2.64
N LEU A 784 -24.24 4.01 -1.94
CA LEU A 784 -25.40 4.87 -1.69
C LEU A 784 -25.75 5.72 -2.91
N ASP A 785 -27.04 5.98 -3.12
CA ASP A 785 -27.48 7.00 -4.07
C ASP A 785 -27.10 8.42 -3.60
N GLU A 786 -27.30 9.44 -4.44
CA GLU A 786 -26.88 10.81 -4.13
C GLU A 786 -27.50 11.35 -2.82
N LYS A 787 -28.80 11.12 -2.61
CA LYS A 787 -29.53 11.64 -1.45
C LYS A 787 -29.10 10.93 -0.16
N GLN A 788 -29.01 9.60 -0.21
CA GLN A 788 -28.54 8.80 0.92
C GLN A 788 -27.10 9.15 1.28
N ARG A 789 -26.24 9.35 0.27
CA ARG A 789 -24.85 9.71 0.46
C ARG A 789 -24.71 11.04 1.20
N GLU A 790 -25.46 12.06 0.80
CA GLU A 790 -25.46 13.38 1.46
C GLU A 790 -25.87 13.26 2.93
N GLN A 791 -26.98 12.55 3.20
CA GLN A 791 -27.46 12.34 4.58
C GLN A 791 -26.45 11.60 5.46
N VAL A 792 -25.83 10.54 4.94
CA VAL A 792 -24.82 9.76 5.67
C VAL A 792 -23.53 10.57 5.87
N LEU A 793 -23.11 11.32 4.85
CA LEU A 793 -21.93 12.19 4.92
C LEU A 793 -22.08 13.25 6.02
N ASP A 794 -23.22 13.93 6.08
CA ASP A 794 -23.50 14.91 7.14
C ASP A 794 -23.55 14.29 8.54
N ALA A 795 -24.13 13.09 8.65
CA ALA A 795 -24.19 12.37 9.92
C ALA A 795 -22.80 11.96 10.42
N ILE A 796 -21.92 11.44 9.56
CA ILE A 796 -20.55 10.99 9.92
C ILE A 796 -19.73 12.11 10.56
N PHE A 797 -19.92 13.36 10.12
CA PHE A 797 -19.19 14.52 10.63
C PHE A 797 -19.96 15.34 11.66
N SER A 798 -21.08 14.80 12.17
CA SER A 798 -21.85 15.37 13.28
C SER A 798 -21.54 14.69 14.62
N PRO A 799 -21.79 15.35 15.76
CA PRO A 799 -21.73 14.70 17.07
C PRO A 799 -22.64 13.46 17.12
N ARG A 800 -22.16 12.34 17.65
CA ARG A 800 -22.89 11.06 17.64
C ARG A 800 -24.25 11.16 18.33
N GLU A 801 -24.34 11.90 19.44
CA GLU A 801 -25.58 12.11 20.20
C GLU A 801 -26.64 12.82 19.36
N HIS A 802 -26.22 13.75 18.50
CA HIS A 802 -27.11 14.42 17.57
C HIS A 802 -27.65 13.46 16.52
N VAL A 803 -26.78 12.61 15.94
CA VAL A 803 -27.18 11.57 14.98
C VAL A 803 -28.16 10.59 15.61
N ALA A 804 -27.89 10.12 16.83
CA ALA A 804 -28.77 9.22 17.56
C ALA A 804 -30.16 9.86 17.79
N LYS A 805 -30.21 11.12 18.22
CA LYS A 805 -31.47 11.86 18.39
C LYS A 805 -32.27 11.96 17.09
N LEU A 806 -31.61 12.22 15.95
CA LEU A 806 -32.29 12.26 14.64
C LEU A 806 -32.87 10.90 14.24
N ILE A 807 -32.23 9.80 14.63
CA ILE A 807 -32.76 8.44 14.41
C ILE A 807 -33.97 8.19 15.31
N ASP A 808 -33.91 8.56 16.59
CA ASP A 808 -35.02 8.43 17.54
C ASP A 808 -36.25 9.26 17.11
N GLU A 809 -36.02 10.42 16.49
CA GLU A 809 -37.05 11.28 15.90
C GLU A 809 -37.58 10.77 14.53
N GLY A 810 -37.05 9.65 14.01
CA GLY A 810 -37.44 9.08 12.72
C GLY A 810 -36.97 9.88 11.50
N LYS A 811 -36.01 10.81 11.67
CA LYS A 811 -35.45 11.66 10.61
C LYS A 811 -34.30 10.99 9.85
N LEU A 812 -33.64 10.01 10.46
CA LEU A 812 -32.57 9.20 9.85
C LEU A 812 -32.85 7.70 10.05
N SER A 813 -32.37 6.87 9.10
CA SER A 813 -32.39 5.41 9.24
C SER A 813 -31.44 4.96 10.35
N SER A 814 -31.81 3.90 11.08
CA SER A 814 -30.93 3.24 12.05
C SER A 814 -29.61 2.71 11.44
N GLU A 815 -29.58 2.48 10.12
CA GLU A 815 -28.36 2.08 9.40
C GLU A 815 -27.28 3.16 9.42
N VAL A 816 -27.66 4.45 9.49
CA VAL A 816 -26.71 5.56 9.54
C VAL A 816 -25.78 5.45 10.75
N LEU A 817 -26.31 5.00 11.90
CA LEU A 817 -25.50 4.80 13.11
C LEU A 817 -24.52 3.63 12.96
N LYS A 818 -24.88 2.59 12.20
CA LYS A 818 -23.96 1.47 11.91
C LYS A 818 -22.78 1.94 11.08
N PHE A 819 -23.03 2.79 10.07
CA PHE A 819 -21.98 3.42 9.28
C PHE A 819 -21.11 4.36 10.12
N TYR A 820 -21.73 5.16 10.98
CA TYR A 820 -21.03 6.04 11.91
C TYR A 820 -20.08 5.23 12.82
N ASP A 821 -20.60 4.20 13.49
CA ASP A 821 -19.84 3.39 14.43
C ASP A 821 -18.75 2.57 13.72
N TYR A 822 -18.98 2.13 12.48
CA TYR A 822 -17.97 1.49 11.63
C TYR A 822 -16.80 2.41 11.32
N ILE A 823 -17.08 3.64 10.89
CA ILE A 823 -16.09 4.64 10.47
C ILE A 823 -15.30 5.19 11.65
N HIS A 824 -15.95 5.39 12.80
CA HIS A 824 -15.34 5.96 14.00
C HIS A 824 -14.76 4.94 14.98
N ASP A 825 -14.79 3.64 14.65
CA ASP A 825 -14.29 2.55 15.50
C ASP A 825 -14.98 2.48 16.88
N LEU A 826 -16.30 2.72 16.91
CA LEU A 826 -17.11 2.74 18.14
C LEU A 826 -17.90 1.44 18.40
N ARG A 827 -17.75 0.46 17.50
CA ARG A 827 -18.47 -0.83 17.48
C ARG A 827 -18.37 -1.64 18.77
#